data_AF-A0A1A7KGD0-F1
#
_entry.id   AF-A0A1A7KGD0-F1
#
_cell.length_a   1.000
_cell.length_b   1.000
_cell.length_c   1.000
_cell.angle_alpha   90.00
_cell.angle_beta   90.00
_cell.angle_gamma   90.00
#
_symmetry.space_group_name_H-M   'P 1'
#
loop_
_entity.id
_entity.type
_entity.pdbx_description
1 polymer ?
#
loop_
_entity_poly.entity_id
_entity_poly.type
_entity_poly.pdbx_seq_one_letter_code
_entity_poly.pdbx_strand_id
1 'polypeptide(L)'
;MIFNNFHHQTKHKSSLLKKVVFSFLLILLANNNLFSQRDTEHWFAPMKQSGFTDSNQQALFLSTDAMTPFSVTIYNNNIVIGTVTISKGNPQTFNVAKDMMMTDLQAGAFATTSRGLYVKGEKPFFCTFRFSVDKHGEILTSKGKAGIGTKFYTAYAPLSVTNSSFNFTTGVLATEDNTTVTVSGYNPTVQFSNGTTGASNPSMTFTLNKGQSYVIEGNGNVAGNLTGFIGAKIVANKPISVTNGNFEGQHTSIGNGGGGLDIYMDQSIPVERLGDEYVVMKGMAPLSYELEGAVVVATENNTQVYVNDETTPIATLNEGQFYRIGSTSFISQNFSGHYNMRIKSTKKIYVFQLMSGGTTGTYYNTGGANYIPPLNCFLPKKIDEIGLINTMPYFTPITPTVRLNIITEAGATVTVNGTVLAGVQGPYPVTGNTNWESYSVSSVTGNITVQSTKAVTAGIAAGHEAVGYGGYFAGFSSIPVIAKKNGNCIPGMILEVDDSYATYQWNFNGNPIPGATTNTYSPTQSGNYTATVSVGGSCPPATTPVFEVVAPPQIPSLLTDQVICIDEKITLDAGPGFQSYEWSTGATTQSISNVGVGEYWVILGHNGCFSTQKVSVKAAPSPVIKNIDVQNNNVTVTAIGGKAPYLYSKDNVNWQTSNVFNNVPNGQNRFYVKDAFNCEPVSVEMTIINVINAITPNGDHINDLISYADLAYKKDLSFSVYDRYGNNVFKGTAFNNYTWDGKFSNKKMLTGTYWYEISWKEPHLQNTLVKYTGWILLKNTN
;
A
#
# COMPACT_ATOMS: atom_id res chain seq x y z
N MET A 1 -41.99 -46.47 5.45
CA MET A 1 -41.49 -45.64 4.33
C MET A 1 -41.54 -44.20 4.78
N ILE A 2 -40.49 -43.41 4.50
CA ILE A 2 -40.21 -42.06 5.02
C ILE A 2 -39.53 -42.09 6.40
N PHE A 3 -38.20 -41.89 6.37
CA PHE A 3 -37.28 -41.38 7.42
C PHE A 3 -35.90 -42.03 7.21
N ASN A 4 -35.17 -41.63 6.15
CA ASN A 4 -33.72 -41.80 6.05
C ASN A 4 -33.14 -41.13 4.80
N ASN A 5 -33.26 -39.80 4.67
CA ASN A 5 -32.58 -39.10 3.57
C ASN A 5 -32.07 -37.69 3.89
N PHE A 6 -31.81 -37.36 5.16
CA PHE A 6 -31.31 -36.03 5.56
C PHE A 6 -29.89 -36.02 6.17
N HIS A 7 -29.14 -37.12 6.13
CA HIS A 7 -27.82 -37.19 6.77
C HIS A 7 -26.62 -37.35 5.83
N HIS A 8 -26.82 -37.44 4.52
CA HIS A 8 -25.73 -37.70 3.57
C HIS A 8 -25.28 -36.49 2.71
N GLN A 9 -26.00 -35.37 2.75
CA GLN A 9 -25.72 -34.17 1.92
C GLN A 9 -24.89 -33.07 2.64
N THR A 10 -24.72 -33.14 3.97
CA THR A 10 -23.99 -32.12 4.75
C THR A 10 -22.51 -32.44 5.00
N LYS A 11 -22.06 -33.69 4.80
CA LYS A 11 -20.64 -34.08 4.98
C LYS A 11 -19.75 -33.84 3.74
N HIS A 12 -20.32 -33.76 2.53
CA HIS A 12 -19.54 -33.51 1.31
C HIS A 12 -19.24 -32.02 1.03
N LYS A 13 -20.04 -31.09 1.57
CA LYS A 13 -19.78 -29.64 1.44
C LYS A 13 -18.76 -29.10 2.44
N SER A 14 -18.52 -29.77 3.58
CA SER A 14 -17.56 -29.28 4.58
C SER A 14 -16.10 -29.68 4.29
N SER A 15 -15.86 -30.77 3.53
CA SER A 15 -14.49 -31.15 3.12
C SER A 15 -14.01 -30.40 1.87
N LEU A 16 -14.93 -29.97 0.99
CA LEU A 16 -14.62 -29.12 -0.15
C LEU A 16 -14.39 -27.67 0.29
N LEU A 17 -15.17 -27.16 1.26
CA LEU A 17 -14.94 -25.84 1.85
C LEU A 17 -13.66 -25.78 2.68
N LYS A 18 -13.26 -26.87 3.36
CA LYS A 18 -11.96 -26.93 4.05
C LYS A 18 -10.78 -27.05 3.10
N LYS A 19 -10.90 -27.68 1.92
CA LYS A 19 -9.82 -27.71 0.91
C LYS A 19 -9.72 -26.41 0.09
N VAL A 20 -10.84 -25.72 -0.12
CA VAL A 20 -10.85 -24.38 -0.75
C VAL A 20 -10.38 -23.30 0.22
N VAL A 21 -10.72 -23.39 1.51
CA VAL A 21 -10.22 -22.45 2.55
C VAL A 21 -8.76 -22.70 2.91
N PHE A 22 -8.25 -23.94 2.83
CA PHE A 22 -6.81 -24.20 2.99
C PHE A 22 -5.98 -23.79 1.76
N SER A 23 -6.60 -23.70 0.59
CA SER A 23 -5.97 -23.14 -0.61
C SER A 23 -6.07 -21.60 -0.66
N PHE A 24 -7.06 -21.01 0.02
CA PHE A 24 -7.23 -19.56 0.16
C PHE A 24 -6.33 -18.92 1.23
N LEU A 25 -5.84 -19.70 2.21
CA LEU A 25 -4.98 -19.18 3.27
C LEU A 25 -3.49 -19.12 2.88
N LEU A 26 -3.11 -19.64 1.70
CA LEU A 26 -1.74 -19.59 1.18
C LEU A 26 -1.49 -18.44 0.19
N ILE A 27 -2.48 -17.59 -0.08
CA ILE A 27 -2.45 -16.60 -1.18
C ILE A 27 -2.26 -15.15 -0.68
N LEU A 28 -2.16 -14.92 0.63
CA LEU A 28 -2.11 -13.56 1.20
C LEU A 28 -0.72 -12.93 1.37
N LEU A 29 0.35 -13.48 0.78
CA LEU A 29 1.70 -12.99 1.02
C LEU A 29 2.53 -12.96 -0.28
N ALA A 30 2.56 -11.82 -0.98
CA ALA A 30 3.74 -11.29 -1.66
C ALA A 30 3.35 -10.12 -2.57
N ASN A 31 3.60 -8.89 -2.13
CA ASN A 31 3.78 -7.74 -3.03
C ASN A 31 4.90 -6.87 -2.47
N ASN A 32 6.11 -7.43 -2.43
CA ASN A 32 7.32 -6.64 -2.27
C ASN A 32 8.07 -6.60 -3.58
N ASN A 33 8.35 -5.38 -4.01
CA ASN A 33 9.37 -5.12 -4.99
C ASN A 33 10.69 -5.52 -4.35
N LEU A 34 11.38 -6.58 -4.78
CA LEU A 34 12.58 -7.05 -4.11
C LEU A 34 13.74 -7.06 -5.09
N PHE A 35 14.63 -6.07 -5.00
CA PHE A 35 15.94 -6.11 -5.64
C PHE A 35 17.03 -6.48 -4.63
N SER A 36 18.22 -6.66 -5.17
CA SER A 36 19.46 -7.17 -4.56
C SER A 36 19.99 -6.29 -3.41
N GLN A 37 21.12 -6.67 -2.84
CA GLN A 37 21.96 -5.86 -1.95
C GLN A 37 22.35 -4.48 -2.53
N ARG A 38 22.32 -4.34 -3.86
CA ARG A 38 22.25 -3.06 -4.57
C ARG A 38 20.77 -2.77 -4.86
N ASP A 39 20.17 -1.83 -4.12
CA ASP A 39 18.75 -1.53 -4.22
C ASP A 39 18.48 -0.02 -4.13
N THR A 40 17.25 0.34 -4.45
CA THR A 40 16.65 1.65 -4.24
C THR A 40 16.23 1.89 -2.79
N GLU A 41 16.08 0.85 -1.98
CA GLU A 41 15.62 0.95 -0.59
C GLU A 41 16.38 0.00 0.34
N HIS A 42 16.72 0.50 1.53
CA HIS A 42 17.42 -0.26 2.56
C HIS A 42 16.78 -0.02 3.93
N TRP A 43 16.72 -1.08 4.74
CA TRP A 43 16.15 -1.07 6.07
C TRP A 43 17.17 -1.61 7.07
N PHE A 44 17.26 -1.00 8.25
CA PHE A 44 18.15 -1.46 9.32
C PHE A 44 17.36 -1.53 10.63
N ALA A 45 17.16 -2.74 11.16
CA ALA A 45 16.49 -2.92 12.44
C ALA A 45 17.45 -2.58 13.59
N PRO A 46 16.95 -1.97 14.69
CA PRO A 46 17.78 -1.53 15.80
C PRO A 46 18.28 -2.70 16.67
N MET A 47 19.15 -2.42 17.63
CA MET A 47 19.71 -3.44 18.50
C MET A 47 19.88 -2.95 19.95
N LYS A 48 20.00 -3.91 20.88
CA LYS A 48 20.34 -3.65 22.28
C LYS A 48 21.86 -3.77 22.45
N GLN A 49 22.48 -2.66 22.83
CA GLN A 49 23.87 -2.61 23.24
C GLN A 49 24.02 -3.15 24.66
N SER A 50 25.15 -3.82 24.93
CA SER A 50 25.53 -4.36 26.23
C SER A 50 27.01 -4.11 26.49
N GLY A 51 27.44 -4.08 27.76
CA GLY A 51 28.84 -3.86 28.15
C GLY A 51 29.25 -2.39 28.14
N PHE A 52 29.71 -1.88 27.00
CA PHE A 52 30.24 -0.52 26.86
C PHE A 52 29.13 0.51 26.66
N THR A 53 29.33 1.78 27.01
CA THR A 53 28.34 2.86 26.77
C THR A 53 28.95 4.16 26.24
N ASP A 54 30.28 4.27 26.26
CA ASP A 54 31.09 5.43 25.90
C ASP A 54 31.71 5.28 24.50
N SER A 55 32.08 6.41 23.88
CA SER A 55 32.80 6.50 22.60
C SER A 55 32.12 5.92 21.35
N ASN A 56 30.84 5.55 21.42
CA ASN A 56 30.06 5.07 20.28
C ASN A 56 30.14 5.99 19.06
N GLN A 57 30.47 5.44 17.90
CA GLN A 57 30.38 6.11 16.61
C GLN A 57 29.63 5.23 15.62
N GLN A 58 28.78 5.82 14.78
CA GLN A 58 28.03 5.06 13.79
C GLN A 58 27.65 5.94 12.60
N ALA A 59 27.66 5.33 11.41
CA ALA A 59 27.33 6.02 10.17
C ALA A 59 26.81 5.04 9.11
N LEU A 60 25.99 5.57 8.20
CA LEU A 60 25.69 4.92 6.94
C LEU A 60 26.81 5.20 5.93
N PHE A 61 27.14 4.19 5.13
CA PHE A 61 28.07 4.28 4.01
C PHE A 61 27.32 3.91 2.74
N LEU A 62 27.30 4.83 1.77
CA LEU A 62 26.47 4.76 0.58
C LEU A 62 27.32 4.89 -0.68
N SER A 63 27.10 4.02 -1.66
CA SER A 63 27.87 3.99 -2.91
C SER A 63 27.05 3.39 -4.05
N THR A 64 27.39 3.71 -5.30
CA THR A 64 26.62 3.32 -6.49
C THR A 64 27.54 3.24 -7.70
N ASP A 65 27.16 2.48 -8.73
CA ASP A 65 27.77 2.51 -10.05
C ASP A 65 27.15 3.54 -11.00
N ALA A 66 26.12 4.27 -10.56
CA ALA A 66 25.52 5.32 -11.38
C ALA A 66 26.49 6.49 -11.60
N MET A 67 26.81 6.76 -12.86
CA MET A 67 27.65 7.91 -13.25
C MET A 67 26.97 9.25 -12.99
N THR A 68 25.65 9.32 -13.19
CA THR A 68 24.87 10.54 -12.92
C THR A 68 24.53 10.62 -11.44
N PRO A 69 24.92 11.70 -10.72
CA PRO A 69 24.57 11.88 -9.32
C PRO A 69 23.07 11.85 -9.08
N PHE A 70 22.67 11.28 -7.94
CA PHE A 70 21.28 11.29 -7.47
C PHE A 70 21.23 11.36 -5.94
N SER A 71 20.11 11.84 -5.41
CA SER A 71 19.90 11.99 -3.98
C SER A 71 19.41 10.70 -3.34
N VAL A 72 19.94 10.41 -2.16
CA VAL A 72 19.49 9.35 -1.26
C VAL A 72 19.01 9.99 0.03
N THR A 73 17.75 9.76 0.37
CA THR A 73 17.09 10.30 1.56
C THR A 73 17.13 9.27 2.69
N ILE A 74 17.50 9.71 3.89
CA ILE A 74 17.58 8.89 5.10
C ILE A 74 16.41 9.24 6.01
N TYR A 75 15.72 8.22 6.52
CA TYR A 75 14.56 8.34 7.39
C TYR A 75 14.78 7.59 8.71
N ASN A 76 14.29 8.16 9.79
CA ASN A 76 14.03 7.48 11.05
C ASN A 76 12.55 7.70 11.41
N ASN A 77 11.79 6.62 11.66
CA ASN A 77 10.37 6.69 11.99
C ASN A 77 9.53 7.55 11.02
N ASN A 78 9.74 7.35 9.72
CA ASN A 78 9.11 8.10 8.62
C ASN A 78 9.44 9.61 8.56
N ILE A 79 10.35 10.10 9.40
CA ILE A 79 10.84 11.48 9.37
C ILE A 79 12.17 11.51 8.62
N VAL A 80 12.32 12.44 7.66
CA VAL A 80 13.59 12.67 6.97
C VAL A 80 14.60 13.24 7.97
N ILE A 81 15.72 12.53 8.16
CA ILE A 81 16.83 12.98 9.03
C ILE A 81 18.02 13.51 8.23
N GLY A 82 18.04 13.26 6.91
CA GLY A 82 19.09 13.78 6.05
C GLY A 82 18.97 13.32 4.61
N THR A 83 19.81 13.89 3.76
CA THR A 83 19.95 13.51 2.34
C THR A 83 21.40 13.62 1.94
N VAL A 84 21.90 12.65 1.20
CA VAL A 84 23.24 12.66 0.60
C VAL A 84 23.13 12.51 -0.91
N THR A 85 24.09 13.05 -1.66
CA THR A 85 24.17 12.88 -3.12
C THR A 85 25.32 11.97 -3.45
N ILE A 86 25.04 10.84 -4.10
CA ILE A 86 26.04 9.81 -4.45
C ILE A 86 26.15 9.66 -5.97
N SER A 87 27.33 9.26 -6.42
CA SER A 87 27.62 8.83 -7.79
C SER A 87 28.81 7.88 -7.79
N LYS A 88 29.06 7.19 -8.90
CA LYS A 88 30.26 6.37 -9.10
C LYS A 88 31.53 7.18 -8.79
N GLY A 89 32.41 6.62 -7.97
CA GLY A 89 33.65 7.26 -7.52
C GLY A 89 33.47 8.31 -6.43
N ASN A 90 32.23 8.62 -6.01
CA ASN A 90 31.91 9.58 -4.96
C ASN A 90 30.97 8.95 -3.91
N PRO A 91 31.42 7.92 -3.18
CA PRO A 91 30.68 7.38 -2.05
C PRO A 91 30.53 8.44 -0.96
N GLN A 92 29.43 8.38 -0.20
CA GLN A 92 29.16 9.31 0.88
C GLN A 92 28.94 8.57 2.20
N THR A 93 29.22 9.27 3.30
CA THR A 93 28.86 8.83 4.65
C THR A 93 27.78 9.73 5.23
N PHE A 94 26.98 9.18 6.13
CA PHE A 94 25.99 9.94 6.89
C PHE A 94 26.05 9.51 8.36
N ASN A 95 26.47 10.42 9.24
CA ASN A 95 26.54 10.15 10.68
C ASN A 95 25.13 9.90 11.24
N VAL A 96 24.99 8.88 12.08
CA VAL A 96 23.71 8.51 12.70
C VAL A 96 23.83 8.70 14.21
N ALA A 97 22.89 9.38 14.84
CA ALA A 97 22.88 9.51 16.30
C ALA A 97 22.61 8.15 16.96
N LYS A 98 23.36 7.78 18.02
CA LYS A 98 23.30 6.47 18.71
C LYS A 98 21.85 6.01 18.93
N ASP A 99 21.02 6.92 19.40
CA ASP A 99 19.64 6.71 19.76
C ASP A 99 18.69 6.44 18.57
N MET A 100 19.16 6.48 17.33
CA MET A 100 18.38 6.03 16.17
C MET A 100 18.51 4.53 15.92
N MET A 101 19.59 3.87 16.37
CA MET A 101 19.86 2.45 16.07
C MET A 101 20.12 1.59 17.29
N MET A 102 20.70 2.14 18.36
CA MET A 102 21.13 1.38 19.53
C MET A 102 20.52 1.93 20.81
N THR A 103 20.08 1.02 21.68
CA THR A 103 19.66 1.34 23.06
C THR A 103 20.46 0.53 24.06
N ASP A 104 20.82 1.14 25.18
CA ASP A 104 21.40 0.51 26.38
C ASP A 104 20.40 0.50 27.55
N LEU A 105 19.29 1.23 27.44
CA LEU A 105 18.22 1.28 28.44
C LEU A 105 17.21 0.16 28.26
N GLN A 106 16.66 -0.36 29.36
CA GLN A 106 15.61 -1.38 29.33
C GLN A 106 14.35 -0.89 28.63
N ALA A 107 14.01 0.39 28.76
CA ALA A 107 12.84 1.00 28.10
C ALA A 107 12.88 0.94 26.57
N GLY A 108 14.06 0.71 25.97
CA GLY A 108 14.21 0.51 24.52
C GLY A 108 14.10 -0.96 24.08
N ALA A 109 13.96 -1.91 25.00
CA ALA A 109 13.75 -3.33 24.74
C ALA A 109 12.36 -3.76 25.26
N PHE A 110 11.77 -4.77 24.62
CA PHE A 110 10.43 -5.25 24.92
C PHE A 110 9.34 -4.14 24.89
N ALA A 111 9.55 -3.14 24.03
CA ALA A 111 8.64 -2.02 23.83
C ALA A 111 8.62 -1.64 22.35
N THR A 112 7.49 -1.08 21.90
CA THR A 112 7.41 -0.46 20.57
C THR A 112 8.15 0.88 20.62
N THR A 113 9.12 1.07 19.73
CA THR A 113 9.93 2.28 19.63
C THR A 113 9.97 2.81 18.20
N SER A 114 10.59 3.97 18.00
CA SER A 114 10.84 4.62 16.72
C SER A 114 12.26 4.40 16.18
N ARG A 115 13.01 3.43 16.74
CA ARG A 115 14.39 3.14 16.35
C ARG A 115 14.44 2.36 15.05
N GLY A 116 15.52 2.50 14.29
CA GLY A 116 15.70 1.89 12.98
C GLY A 116 15.85 2.92 11.88
N LEU A 117 16.39 2.50 10.74
CA LEU A 117 16.61 3.38 9.60
C LEU A 117 15.93 2.82 8.36
N TYR A 118 15.40 3.73 7.56
CA TYR A 118 14.96 3.49 6.20
C TYR A 118 15.71 4.45 5.28
N VAL A 119 16.30 3.94 4.21
CA VAL A 119 17.13 4.71 3.29
C VAL A 119 16.61 4.50 1.88
N LYS A 120 16.34 5.58 1.14
CA LYS A 120 15.70 5.53 -0.18
C LYS A 120 16.41 6.41 -1.20
N GLY A 121 16.70 5.87 -2.38
CA GLY A 121 17.27 6.57 -3.52
C GLY A 121 16.45 6.36 -4.80
N GLU A 122 16.63 7.24 -5.78
CA GLU A 122 15.96 7.14 -7.08
C GLU A 122 16.56 6.04 -7.97
N LYS A 123 17.83 5.67 -7.75
CA LYS A 123 18.54 4.62 -8.47
C LYS A 123 19.14 3.62 -7.47
N PRO A 124 19.49 2.39 -7.90
CA PRO A 124 20.10 1.40 -7.02
C PRO A 124 21.47 1.85 -6.45
N PHE A 125 21.68 1.55 -5.17
CA PHE A 125 22.92 1.82 -4.43
C PHE A 125 23.19 0.70 -3.41
N PHE A 126 24.42 0.63 -2.94
CA PHE A 126 24.80 -0.17 -1.77
C PHE A 126 24.71 0.70 -0.52
N CYS A 127 24.25 0.11 0.59
CA CYS A 127 24.19 0.77 1.88
C CYS A 127 24.67 -0.16 2.98
N THR A 128 25.60 0.31 3.81
CA THR A 128 26.00 -0.40 5.04
C THR A 128 25.86 0.52 6.24
N PHE A 129 25.41 -0.03 7.36
CA PHE A 129 25.46 0.64 8.64
C PHE A 129 26.68 0.13 9.38
N ARG A 130 27.64 1.01 9.66
CA ARG A 130 28.89 0.68 10.34
C ARG A 130 28.89 1.38 11.69
N PHE A 131 29.31 0.69 12.73
CA PHE A 131 29.32 1.24 14.08
C PHE A 131 30.43 0.65 14.93
N SER A 132 30.97 1.46 15.83
CA SER A 132 32.00 1.08 16.77
C SER A 132 31.68 1.57 18.17
N VAL A 133 32.33 0.94 19.14
CA VAL A 133 32.48 1.41 20.53
C VAL A 133 33.97 1.34 20.90
N ASP A 134 34.33 1.58 22.16
CA ASP A 134 35.72 1.40 22.59
C ASP A 134 36.19 0.00 22.22
N LYS A 135 37.18 -0.10 21.33
CA LYS A 135 37.85 -1.34 20.91
C LYS A 135 36.98 -2.37 20.19
N HIS A 136 35.74 -2.09 19.81
CA HIS A 136 34.88 -3.04 19.10
C HIS A 136 34.16 -2.37 17.92
N GLY A 137 33.81 -3.14 16.90
CA GLY A 137 33.07 -2.64 15.74
C GLY A 137 32.33 -3.73 15.00
N GLU A 138 31.38 -3.34 14.14
CA GLU A 138 30.74 -4.27 13.21
C GLU A 138 30.10 -3.54 12.02
N ILE A 139 29.88 -4.27 10.94
CA ILE A 139 29.10 -3.80 9.79
C ILE A 139 27.80 -4.59 9.67
N LEU A 140 26.67 -3.89 9.77
CA LEU A 140 25.41 -4.40 9.24
C LEU A 140 25.37 -4.15 7.75
N THR A 141 25.58 -5.20 6.96
CA THR A 141 25.55 -5.06 5.50
C THR A 141 24.10 -5.17 5.04
N SER A 142 23.51 -4.10 4.52
CA SER A 142 22.13 -4.17 4.05
C SER A 142 22.02 -5.16 2.90
N LYS A 143 20.96 -5.96 2.86
CA LYS A 143 20.62 -6.85 1.75
C LYS A 143 19.56 -6.22 0.84
N GLY A 144 19.39 -4.88 0.92
CA GLY A 144 18.38 -4.14 0.16
C GLY A 144 16.98 -4.61 0.51
N LYS A 145 16.09 -4.63 -0.48
CA LYS A 145 14.76 -5.19 -0.27
C LYS A 145 14.83 -6.71 -0.12
N ALA A 146 15.81 -7.42 -0.70
CA ALA A 146 15.96 -8.87 -0.44
C ALA A 146 16.11 -9.23 1.06
N GLY A 147 16.53 -8.28 1.91
CA GLY A 147 16.60 -8.42 3.37
C GLY A 147 15.27 -8.35 4.13
N ILE A 148 14.17 -7.94 3.47
CA ILE A 148 12.84 -7.86 4.10
C ILE A 148 11.96 -9.05 3.69
N GLY A 149 11.18 -9.56 4.64
CA GLY A 149 10.29 -10.70 4.41
C GLY A 149 9.43 -11.00 5.63
N THR A 150 8.83 -12.18 5.71
CA THR A 150 7.82 -12.51 6.73
C THR A 150 8.18 -13.69 7.62
N LYS A 151 9.22 -14.46 7.29
CA LYS A 151 9.67 -15.60 8.10
C LYS A 151 11.19 -15.56 8.26
N PHE A 152 11.65 -15.56 9.50
CA PHE A 152 13.08 -15.57 9.85
C PHE A 152 13.36 -16.53 11.01
N TYR A 153 14.63 -16.89 11.16
CA TYR A 153 15.16 -17.52 12.37
C TYR A 153 16.35 -16.72 12.86
N THR A 154 16.53 -16.68 14.18
CA THR A 154 17.63 -15.95 14.82
C THR A 154 18.92 -16.75 14.83
N ALA A 155 20.05 -16.06 14.69
CA ALA A 155 21.38 -16.60 14.94
C ALA A 155 22.24 -15.57 15.67
N TYR A 156 23.22 -16.04 16.43
CA TYR A 156 24.26 -15.23 17.06
C TYR A 156 25.44 -16.12 17.41
N ALA A 157 26.59 -15.54 17.76
CA ALA A 157 27.75 -16.31 18.21
C ALA A 157 27.42 -17.06 19.52
N PRO A 158 27.42 -18.41 19.56
CA PRO A 158 27.03 -19.17 20.75
C PRO A 158 27.95 -18.82 21.92
N LEU A 159 27.42 -18.31 23.02
CA LEU A 159 28.24 -17.85 24.13
C LEU A 159 28.84 -19.05 24.89
N SER A 160 30.15 -19.04 25.10
CA SER A 160 30.89 -20.15 25.72
C SER A 160 30.99 -20.05 27.25
N VAL A 161 30.75 -18.87 27.81
CA VAL A 161 30.71 -18.63 29.26
C VAL A 161 29.63 -17.61 29.60
N THR A 162 29.18 -17.61 30.85
CA THR A 162 28.23 -16.61 31.35
C THR A 162 28.94 -15.31 31.75
N ASN A 163 28.44 -14.16 31.32
CA ASN A 163 28.94 -12.84 31.71
C ASN A 163 27.85 -11.78 31.58
N SER A 164 27.76 -10.86 32.54
CA SER A 164 26.75 -9.79 32.55
C SER A 164 26.91 -8.76 31.43
N SER A 165 28.09 -8.68 30.82
CA SER A 165 28.36 -7.82 29.66
C SER A 165 27.87 -8.44 28.37
N PHE A 166 27.66 -9.76 28.32
CA PHE A 166 27.20 -10.46 27.13
C PHE A 166 25.69 -10.32 26.97
N ASN A 167 25.22 -10.42 25.74
CA ASN A 167 23.80 -10.55 25.45
C ASN A 167 23.58 -11.36 24.17
N PHE A 168 22.33 -11.71 23.89
CA PHE A 168 21.86 -11.82 22.52
C PHE A 168 20.92 -10.64 22.25
N THR A 169 20.84 -10.17 21.02
CA THR A 169 19.88 -9.13 20.64
C THR A 169 19.24 -9.43 19.30
N THR A 170 17.96 -9.08 19.17
CA THR A 170 17.22 -9.20 17.92
C THR A 170 16.29 -8.01 17.78
N GLY A 171 16.53 -7.20 16.75
CA GLY A 171 15.66 -6.10 16.36
C GLY A 171 14.74 -6.49 15.23
N VAL A 172 13.51 -6.01 15.31
CA VAL A 172 12.52 -6.08 14.23
C VAL A 172 12.09 -4.66 13.87
N LEU A 173 12.09 -4.32 12.57
CA LEU A 173 11.61 -3.04 12.05
C LEU A 173 10.51 -3.29 11.01
N ALA A 174 9.37 -2.65 11.18
CA ALA A 174 8.24 -2.80 10.27
C ALA A 174 8.36 -1.89 9.04
N THR A 175 8.08 -2.45 7.87
CA THR A 175 8.09 -1.73 6.58
C THR A 175 6.73 -1.16 6.19
N GLU A 176 5.68 -1.57 6.89
CA GLU A 176 4.29 -1.21 6.66
C GLU A 176 3.50 -1.03 7.98
N ASP A 177 2.41 -0.29 7.92
CA ASP A 177 1.50 -0.11 9.05
C ASP A 177 0.76 -1.39 9.42
N ASN A 178 0.36 -1.53 10.68
CA ASN A 178 -0.37 -2.70 11.19
C ASN A 178 0.33 -4.04 10.90
N THR A 179 1.65 -4.07 11.05
CA THR A 179 2.48 -5.27 10.94
C THR A 179 2.49 -6.02 12.27
N THR A 180 1.84 -7.17 12.32
CA THR A 180 1.85 -8.07 13.48
C THR A 180 2.98 -9.08 13.34
N VAL A 181 3.80 -9.21 14.38
CA VAL A 181 4.96 -10.08 14.44
C VAL A 181 4.82 -11.02 15.64
N THR A 182 5.06 -12.30 15.43
CA THR A 182 5.07 -13.35 16.44
C THR A 182 6.44 -14.01 16.49
N VAL A 183 7.06 -14.04 17.68
CA VAL A 183 8.31 -14.75 17.95
C VAL A 183 8.01 -15.97 18.82
N SER A 184 8.59 -17.12 18.50
CA SER A 184 8.33 -18.41 19.15
C SER A 184 9.49 -19.38 18.96
N GLY A 185 9.41 -20.57 19.57
CA GLY A 185 10.36 -21.67 19.29
C GLY A 185 11.74 -21.51 19.93
N TYR A 186 11.94 -20.49 20.76
CA TYR A 186 13.11 -20.38 21.63
C TYR A 186 13.03 -21.38 22.80
N ASN A 187 14.18 -21.71 23.38
CA ASN A 187 14.28 -22.68 24.47
C ASN A 187 13.53 -22.18 25.74
N PRO A 188 12.77 -23.03 26.44
CA PRO A 188 12.11 -22.65 27.70
C PRO A 188 13.04 -22.08 28.79
N THR A 189 14.34 -22.37 28.74
CA THR A 189 15.34 -21.87 29.70
C THR A 189 15.78 -20.42 29.45
N VAL A 190 15.43 -19.83 28.29
CA VAL A 190 15.72 -18.42 27.98
C VAL A 190 15.09 -17.52 29.04
N GLN A 191 15.83 -16.51 29.48
CA GLN A 191 15.32 -15.44 30.35
C GLN A 191 15.53 -14.10 29.67
N PHE A 192 14.44 -13.39 29.43
CA PHE A 192 14.44 -12.09 28.78
C PHE A 192 14.73 -10.97 29.78
N SER A 193 15.31 -9.86 29.33
CA SER A 193 15.67 -8.75 30.23
C SER A 193 14.48 -8.01 30.84
N ASN A 194 13.27 -8.22 30.34
CA ASN A 194 12.04 -7.76 30.99
C ASN A 194 11.59 -8.67 32.16
N GLY A 195 12.36 -9.69 32.52
CA GLY A 195 12.08 -10.64 33.60
C GLY A 195 11.20 -11.82 33.21
N THR A 196 10.67 -11.87 31.98
CA THR A 196 9.92 -13.02 31.49
C THR A 196 10.85 -14.17 31.10
N THR A 197 10.33 -15.39 31.08
CA THR A 197 11.10 -16.59 30.70
C THR A 197 10.47 -17.29 29.51
N GLY A 198 11.27 -18.06 28.76
CA GLY A 198 10.77 -18.86 27.65
C GLY A 198 9.69 -19.86 28.07
N ALA A 199 9.78 -20.40 29.30
CA ALA A 199 8.78 -21.29 29.86
C ALA A 199 7.45 -20.58 30.19
N SER A 200 7.49 -19.36 30.73
CA SER A 200 6.29 -18.59 31.09
C SER A 200 5.67 -17.86 29.89
N ASN A 201 6.49 -17.55 28.88
CA ASN A 201 6.12 -16.81 27.68
C ASN A 201 6.68 -17.55 26.47
N PRO A 202 6.10 -18.70 26.06
CA PRO A 202 6.62 -19.54 24.96
C PRO A 202 6.46 -18.90 23.57
N SER A 203 5.66 -17.84 23.48
CA SER A 203 5.56 -16.97 22.31
C SER A 203 5.28 -15.53 22.74
N MET A 204 5.77 -14.58 21.96
CA MET A 204 5.46 -13.15 22.10
C MET A 204 4.91 -12.61 20.79
N THR A 205 3.88 -11.77 20.86
CA THR A 205 3.27 -11.12 19.69
C THR A 205 3.12 -9.63 19.94
N PHE A 206 3.50 -8.83 18.95
CA PHE A 206 3.40 -7.37 18.98
C PHE A 206 2.99 -6.83 17.61
N THR A 207 2.42 -5.62 17.58
CA THR A 207 2.03 -4.94 16.33
C THR A 207 2.80 -3.63 16.20
N LEU A 208 3.34 -3.38 15.02
CA LEU A 208 4.17 -2.23 14.68
C LEU A 208 3.56 -1.49 13.49
N ASN A 209 3.65 -0.16 13.52
CA ASN A 209 3.44 0.66 12.34
C ASN A 209 4.74 0.82 11.53
N LYS A 210 4.64 1.30 10.30
CA LYS A 210 5.81 1.52 9.45
C LYS A 210 6.82 2.42 10.17
N GLY A 211 8.09 2.05 10.16
CA GLY A 211 9.16 2.80 10.83
C GLY A 211 9.23 2.61 12.35
N GLN A 212 8.28 1.88 12.95
CA GLN A 212 8.38 1.42 14.34
C GLN A 212 9.13 0.10 14.42
N SER A 213 9.75 -0.12 15.58
CA SER A 213 10.56 -1.30 15.84
C SER A 213 10.35 -1.87 17.23
N TYR A 214 10.84 -3.10 17.41
CA TYR A 214 10.82 -3.82 18.67
C TYR A 214 12.17 -4.54 18.84
N VAL A 215 12.79 -4.41 20.02
CA VAL A 215 14.06 -5.06 20.34
C VAL A 215 13.83 -6.12 21.41
N ILE A 216 14.29 -7.34 21.13
CA ILE A 216 14.28 -8.50 22.03
C ILE A 216 15.71 -8.74 22.49
N GLU A 217 15.91 -8.97 23.78
CA GLU A 217 17.22 -9.25 24.35
C GLU A 217 17.13 -10.17 25.58
N GLY A 218 18.21 -10.91 25.81
CA GLY A 218 18.48 -11.60 27.05
C GLY A 218 19.96 -11.52 27.42
N ASN A 219 20.23 -11.33 28.71
CA ASN A 219 21.57 -11.13 29.23
C ASN A 219 22.37 -12.46 29.26
N GLY A 220 23.63 -12.41 28.87
CA GLY A 220 24.50 -13.58 28.79
C GLY A 220 24.99 -14.10 30.15
N ASN A 221 24.66 -13.46 31.28
CA ASN A 221 24.89 -14.04 32.61
C ASN A 221 23.93 -15.21 32.93
N VAL A 222 22.86 -15.37 32.15
CA VAL A 222 21.92 -16.48 32.28
C VAL A 222 22.35 -17.63 31.38
N ALA A 223 22.55 -18.81 31.96
CA ALA A 223 22.96 -20.01 31.22
C ALA A 223 22.03 -20.38 30.04
N GLY A 224 20.71 -20.19 30.20
CA GLY A 224 19.74 -20.42 29.13
C GLY A 224 19.87 -19.47 27.94
N ASN A 225 20.48 -18.30 28.12
CA ASN A 225 20.65 -17.29 27.06
C ASN A 225 21.90 -17.52 26.20
N LEU A 226 22.81 -18.41 26.64
CA LEU A 226 24.05 -18.68 25.90
C LEU A 226 23.80 -19.16 24.48
N THR A 227 22.76 -19.98 24.30
CA THR A 227 22.36 -20.54 23.00
C THR A 227 20.85 -20.66 22.84
N GLY A 228 20.07 -20.48 23.91
CA GLY A 228 18.64 -20.84 23.92
C GLY A 228 17.75 -20.00 23.02
N PHE A 229 18.23 -18.82 22.57
CA PHE A 229 17.50 -17.99 21.62
C PHE A 229 17.97 -18.19 20.17
N ILE A 230 18.99 -19.03 19.90
CA ILE A 230 19.37 -19.39 18.53
C ILE A 230 18.25 -20.26 17.94
N GLY A 231 17.81 -19.94 16.73
CA GLY A 231 16.73 -20.64 16.05
C GLY A 231 15.33 -20.26 16.51
N ALA A 232 15.18 -19.18 17.28
CA ALA A 232 13.87 -18.59 17.55
C ALA A 232 13.23 -18.16 16.23
N LYS A 233 11.99 -18.60 16.00
CA LYS A 233 11.22 -18.36 14.78
C LYS A 233 10.48 -17.04 14.89
N ILE A 234 10.65 -16.16 13.90
CA ILE A 234 9.97 -14.88 13.75
C ILE A 234 9.03 -14.99 12.55
N VAL A 235 7.73 -14.77 12.76
CA VAL A 235 6.71 -14.78 11.71
C VAL A 235 5.95 -13.46 11.74
N ALA A 236 5.81 -12.80 10.60
CA ALA A 236 5.05 -11.57 10.45
C ALA A 236 3.96 -11.71 9.38
N ASN A 237 2.86 -10.96 9.52
CA ASN A 237 1.83 -10.88 8.49
C ASN A 237 2.24 -9.98 7.31
N LYS A 238 3.25 -9.14 7.52
CA LYS A 238 3.76 -8.15 6.57
C LYS A 238 5.28 -8.09 6.64
N PRO A 239 5.94 -7.52 5.62
CA PRO A 239 7.38 -7.56 5.49
C PRO A 239 8.08 -6.77 6.60
N ILE A 240 9.08 -7.36 7.22
CA ILE A 240 9.91 -6.76 8.27
C ILE A 240 11.39 -6.89 7.92
N SER A 241 12.21 -5.98 8.44
CA SER A 241 13.66 -6.14 8.52
C SER A 241 14.03 -6.72 9.88
N VAL A 242 14.99 -7.65 9.90
CA VAL A 242 15.50 -8.26 11.13
C VAL A 242 17.01 -8.10 11.21
N THR A 243 17.50 -7.63 12.35
CA THR A 243 18.93 -7.64 12.72
C THR A 243 19.06 -8.52 13.94
N ASN A 244 19.99 -9.47 13.94
CA ASN A 244 20.27 -10.28 15.13
C ASN A 244 21.75 -10.63 15.25
N GLY A 245 22.12 -11.03 16.46
CA GLY A 245 23.49 -11.29 16.83
C GLY A 245 23.70 -11.03 18.32
N ASN A 246 24.93 -10.65 18.67
CA ASN A 246 25.29 -10.22 20.01
C ASN A 246 26.28 -9.05 19.95
N PHE A 247 26.21 -8.18 20.96
CA PHE A 247 27.10 -7.03 21.07
C PHE A 247 28.44 -7.42 21.71
N GLU A 248 28.40 -8.31 22.70
CA GLU A 248 29.58 -8.85 23.37
C GLU A 248 29.52 -10.38 23.27
N GLY A 249 29.67 -10.88 22.05
CA GLY A 249 29.72 -12.31 21.77
C GLY A 249 31.07 -12.88 22.14
N GLN A 250 31.09 -13.96 22.91
CA GLN A 250 32.31 -14.74 23.13
C GLN A 250 32.00 -16.22 22.94
N HIS A 251 32.36 -16.76 21.79
CA HIS A 251 32.10 -18.16 21.44
C HIS A 251 33.30 -19.10 21.64
N THR A 252 34.40 -18.58 22.18
CA THR A 252 35.56 -19.38 22.58
C THR A 252 36.10 -18.91 23.93
N SER A 253 36.40 -19.84 24.83
CA SER A 253 36.94 -19.51 26.16
C SER A 253 38.46 -19.23 26.07
N ILE A 254 38.83 -18.03 25.64
CA ILE A 254 40.22 -17.58 25.60
C ILE A 254 40.53 -16.73 26.84
N GLY A 255 41.72 -16.90 27.43
CA GLY A 255 42.21 -16.06 28.53
C GLY A 255 41.29 -16.03 29.76
N ASN A 256 40.84 -17.21 30.24
CA ASN A 256 39.92 -17.35 31.38
C ASN A 256 38.56 -16.63 31.22
N GLY A 257 38.06 -16.50 29.98
CA GLY A 257 36.76 -15.87 29.70
C GLY A 257 36.83 -14.36 29.54
N GLY A 258 38.03 -13.75 29.57
CA GLY A 258 38.22 -12.31 29.37
C GLY A 258 38.63 -11.88 27.95
N GLY A 259 38.96 -12.81 27.04
CA GLY A 259 39.33 -12.50 25.65
C GLY A 259 38.54 -13.33 24.66
N GLY A 260 38.41 -12.90 23.40
CA GLY A 260 37.50 -13.55 22.46
C GLY A 260 36.17 -12.83 22.27
N LEU A 261 35.97 -11.70 22.95
CA LEU A 261 34.72 -10.95 22.95
C LEU A 261 34.74 -9.88 21.87
N ASP A 262 33.67 -9.82 21.09
CA ASP A 262 33.45 -8.78 20.09
C ASP A 262 31.97 -8.72 19.69
N ILE A 263 31.64 -7.80 18.80
CA ILE A 263 30.31 -7.69 18.21
C ILE A 263 30.20 -8.72 17.07
N TYR A 264 29.14 -9.54 17.07
CA TYR A 264 28.82 -10.46 15.97
C TYR A 264 27.36 -10.29 15.60
N MET A 265 27.08 -9.50 14.57
CA MET A 265 25.72 -9.29 14.09
C MET A 265 25.68 -8.87 12.63
N ASP A 266 24.58 -9.19 11.96
CA ASP A 266 24.33 -8.76 10.59
C ASP A 266 22.81 -8.66 10.37
N GLN A 267 22.41 -8.06 9.25
CA GLN A 267 21.02 -8.10 8.80
C GLN A 267 20.67 -9.53 8.37
N SER A 268 19.61 -10.10 8.93
CA SER A 268 19.08 -11.39 8.52
C SER A 268 18.43 -11.36 7.15
N ILE A 269 18.27 -12.55 6.58
CA ILE A 269 17.60 -12.80 5.31
C ILE A 269 16.33 -13.63 5.54
N PRO A 270 15.21 -13.40 4.84
CA PRO A 270 14.02 -14.22 5.05
C PRO A 270 14.19 -15.63 4.44
N VAL A 271 13.47 -16.60 5.01
CA VAL A 271 13.65 -18.05 4.75
C VAL A 271 13.51 -18.41 3.27
N GLU A 272 12.64 -17.73 2.53
CA GLU A 272 12.44 -17.96 1.11
C GLU A 272 13.70 -17.72 0.26
N ARG A 273 14.64 -16.91 0.74
CA ARG A 273 15.92 -16.56 0.07
C ARG A 273 17.07 -17.49 0.42
N LEU A 274 16.87 -18.44 1.32
CA LEU A 274 17.89 -19.41 1.69
C LEU A 274 18.02 -20.50 0.62
N GLY A 275 19.22 -21.06 0.54
CA GLY A 275 19.53 -22.28 -0.21
C GLY A 275 20.08 -23.36 0.71
N ASP A 276 20.71 -24.34 0.09
CA ASP A 276 21.20 -25.58 0.71
C ASP A 276 22.69 -25.83 0.49
N GLU A 277 23.39 -24.91 -0.16
CA GLU A 277 24.82 -25.03 -0.41
C GLU A 277 25.52 -23.67 -0.34
N TYR A 278 26.61 -23.61 0.41
CA TYR A 278 27.31 -22.39 0.78
C TYR A 278 28.82 -22.61 0.74
N VAL A 279 29.56 -21.55 0.47
CA VAL A 279 31.02 -21.50 0.68
C VAL A 279 31.32 -20.36 1.62
N VAL A 280 32.11 -20.65 2.66
CA VAL A 280 32.62 -19.66 3.59
C VAL A 280 34.13 -19.56 3.48
N MET A 281 34.62 -18.33 3.61
CA MET A 281 36.02 -17.99 3.44
C MET A 281 36.60 -17.59 4.78
N LYS A 282 37.73 -18.17 5.14
CA LYS A 282 38.35 -17.88 6.43
C LYS A 282 38.83 -16.41 6.47
N GLY A 283 38.59 -15.75 7.60
CA GLY A 283 39.25 -14.53 8.04
C GLY A 283 40.72 -14.79 8.44
N MET A 284 41.19 -14.08 9.46
CA MET A 284 42.63 -13.91 9.71
C MET A 284 43.18 -14.63 10.96
N ALA A 285 42.35 -15.14 11.88
CA ALA A 285 42.82 -15.79 13.10
C ALA A 285 43.43 -17.18 12.87
N PRO A 286 44.38 -17.65 13.70
CA PRO A 286 44.88 -19.02 13.58
C PRO A 286 43.77 -20.06 13.88
N LEU A 287 43.78 -21.19 13.17
CA LEU A 287 42.77 -22.25 13.31
C LEU A 287 42.67 -22.79 14.75
N SER A 288 43.79 -22.84 15.47
CA SER A 288 43.88 -23.40 16.83
C SER A 288 43.04 -22.66 17.88
N TYR A 289 42.59 -21.44 17.59
CA TYR A 289 41.78 -20.66 18.52
C TYR A 289 40.27 -20.89 18.36
N GLU A 290 39.83 -21.58 17.30
CA GLU A 290 38.40 -21.87 17.04
C GLU A 290 37.48 -20.63 16.96
N LEU A 291 38.08 -19.45 16.72
CA LEU A 291 37.39 -18.16 16.62
C LEU A 291 36.53 -18.06 15.36
N GLU A 292 36.83 -18.85 14.33
CA GLU A 292 36.15 -18.75 13.04
C GLU A 292 35.30 -20.00 12.77
N GLY A 293 34.38 -19.89 11.81
CA GLY A 293 33.55 -20.99 11.34
C GLY A 293 32.14 -20.52 11.06
N ALA A 294 31.14 -21.36 11.33
CA ALA A 294 29.75 -21.00 11.08
C ALA A 294 28.78 -21.58 12.11
N VAL A 295 27.71 -20.84 12.39
CA VAL A 295 26.50 -21.35 13.02
C VAL A 295 25.51 -21.65 11.91
N VAL A 296 25.07 -22.90 11.83
CA VAL A 296 24.01 -23.30 10.89
C VAL A 296 22.70 -23.45 11.64
N VAL A 297 21.61 -22.92 11.09
CA VAL A 297 20.26 -23.01 11.69
C VAL A 297 19.31 -23.66 10.69
N ALA A 298 18.64 -24.74 11.09
CA ALA A 298 17.72 -25.47 10.24
C ALA A 298 16.33 -24.80 10.20
N THR A 299 15.78 -24.65 9.00
CA THR A 299 14.43 -24.08 8.80
C THR A 299 13.33 -25.14 8.71
N GLU A 300 13.72 -26.41 8.73
CA GLU A 300 12.84 -27.57 8.56
C GLU A 300 13.35 -28.79 9.35
N ASN A 301 12.44 -29.70 9.68
CA ASN A 301 12.78 -30.95 10.36
C ASN A 301 13.63 -31.89 9.50
N ASN A 302 14.46 -32.69 10.16
CA ASN A 302 15.35 -33.68 9.53
C ASN A 302 16.30 -33.09 8.47
N THR A 303 16.81 -31.88 8.73
CA THR A 303 17.83 -31.24 7.89
C THR A 303 19.19 -31.85 8.20
N GLN A 304 19.81 -32.51 7.23
CA GLN A 304 21.15 -33.06 7.37
C GLN A 304 22.16 -32.03 6.88
N VAL A 305 23.25 -31.82 7.63
CA VAL A 305 24.33 -30.87 7.32
C VAL A 305 25.62 -31.62 7.07
N TYR A 306 26.32 -31.27 5.99
CA TYR A 306 27.57 -31.83 5.51
C TYR A 306 28.58 -30.72 5.33
N VAL A 307 29.86 -31.07 5.43
CA VAL A 307 30.96 -30.12 5.30
C VAL A 307 32.00 -30.68 4.33
N ASN A 308 32.47 -29.83 3.42
CA ASN A 308 33.45 -30.17 2.39
C ASN A 308 33.03 -31.36 1.51
N ASP A 309 33.86 -32.40 1.45
CA ASP A 309 33.67 -33.63 0.67
C ASP A 309 33.07 -34.79 1.50
N GLU A 310 32.70 -34.53 2.76
CA GLU A 310 32.18 -35.57 3.65
C GLU A 310 30.82 -36.07 3.20
N THR A 311 30.67 -37.40 3.11
CA THR A 311 29.41 -38.06 2.75
C THR A 311 28.53 -38.37 3.96
N THR A 312 29.07 -38.23 5.18
CA THR A 312 28.35 -38.44 6.44
C THR A 312 27.93 -37.08 6.99
N PRO A 313 26.65 -36.89 7.38
CA PRO A 313 26.24 -35.62 7.94
C PRO A 313 26.90 -35.40 9.30
N ILE A 314 27.48 -34.22 9.50
CA ILE A 314 28.05 -33.78 10.78
C ILE A 314 26.95 -33.47 11.81
N ALA A 315 25.72 -33.21 11.34
CA ALA A 315 24.55 -32.98 12.17
C ALA A 315 23.25 -33.35 11.42
N THR A 316 22.24 -33.82 12.15
CA THR A 316 20.85 -33.88 11.70
C THR A 316 20.00 -33.02 12.63
N LEU A 317 19.39 -31.98 12.07
CA LEU A 317 18.75 -30.89 12.81
C LEU A 317 17.25 -30.85 12.53
N ASN A 318 16.47 -30.64 13.58
CA ASN A 318 15.07 -30.26 13.45
C ASN A 318 14.90 -28.76 13.24
N GLU A 319 13.70 -28.32 12.84
CA GLU A 319 13.40 -26.90 12.64
C GLU A 319 13.74 -26.09 13.91
N GLY A 320 14.47 -24.99 13.74
CA GLY A 320 14.94 -24.14 14.85
C GLY A 320 16.15 -24.69 15.60
N GLN A 321 16.61 -25.92 15.32
CA GLN A 321 17.88 -26.40 15.89
C GLN A 321 19.07 -25.85 15.10
N PHE A 322 20.20 -25.73 15.79
CA PHE A 322 21.44 -25.23 15.21
C PHE A 322 22.62 -26.18 15.45
N TYR A 323 23.69 -25.97 14.71
CA TYR A 323 24.98 -26.61 14.92
C TYR A 323 26.12 -25.60 14.70
N ARG A 324 27.20 -25.70 15.48
CA ARG A 324 28.40 -24.86 15.32
C ARG A 324 29.50 -25.66 14.65
N ILE A 325 29.89 -25.24 13.45
CA ILE A 325 30.97 -25.82 12.65
C ILE A 325 32.26 -25.07 12.97
N GLY A 326 33.25 -25.75 13.54
CA GLY A 326 34.53 -25.20 14.03
C GLY A 326 35.53 -24.70 12.95
N SER A 327 36.59 -24.03 13.39
CA SER A 327 37.68 -23.55 12.52
C SER A 327 38.45 -24.71 11.87
N THR A 328 38.62 -25.84 12.56
CA THR A 328 39.26 -27.05 12.01
C THR A 328 38.61 -27.60 10.73
N SER A 329 37.38 -27.19 10.39
CA SER A 329 36.72 -27.60 9.15
C SER A 329 37.15 -26.82 7.90
N PHE A 330 37.92 -25.73 8.06
CA PHE A 330 38.51 -24.99 6.95
C PHE A 330 39.64 -25.78 6.28
N ILE A 331 39.61 -25.88 4.95
CA ILE A 331 40.62 -26.57 4.16
C ILE A 331 41.61 -25.55 3.59
N SER A 332 42.91 -25.80 3.84
CA SER A 332 44.00 -25.00 3.24
C SER A 332 44.07 -25.30 1.75
N GLN A 333 43.94 -24.28 0.91
CA GLN A 333 44.08 -24.44 -0.53
C GLN A 333 45.49 -24.12 -1.03
N ASN A 334 46.31 -23.51 -0.18
CA ASN A 334 47.71 -23.18 -0.48
C ASN A 334 48.55 -22.99 0.79
N PHE A 335 49.79 -22.55 0.63
CA PHE A 335 50.70 -22.18 1.72
C PHE A 335 50.59 -20.71 2.18
N SER A 336 49.82 -19.86 1.47
CA SER A 336 49.69 -18.42 1.77
C SER A 336 48.56 -18.10 2.76
N GLY A 337 47.96 -19.12 3.37
CA GLY A 337 46.87 -18.95 4.32
C GLY A 337 45.50 -18.73 3.68
N HIS A 338 45.30 -19.20 2.45
CA HIS A 338 43.97 -19.23 1.82
C HIS A 338 43.21 -20.48 2.26
N TYR A 339 42.09 -20.27 2.94
CA TYR A 339 41.22 -21.35 3.40
C TYR A 339 39.78 -21.09 3.00
N ASN A 340 39.11 -22.15 2.55
CA ASN A 340 37.69 -22.16 2.30
C ASN A 340 37.04 -23.40 2.94
N MET A 341 35.74 -23.33 3.14
CA MET A 341 34.93 -24.44 3.63
C MET A 341 33.60 -24.44 2.88
N ARG A 342 33.20 -25.62 2.42
CA ARG A 342 31.88 -25.83 1.84
C ARG A 342 30.92 -26.34 2.92
N ILE A 343 29.72 -25.79 2.96
CA ILE A 343 28.63 -26.29 3.81
C ILE A 343 27.48 -26.67 2.88
N LYS A 344 27.00 -27.91 2.99
CA LYS A 344 25.87 -28.41 2.22
C LYS A 344 24.81 -28.98 3.16
N SER A 345 23.55 -28.88 2.80
CA SER A 345 22.45 -29.50 3.52
C SER A 345 21.44 -30.16 2.60
N THR A 346 20.56 -30.99 3.17
CA THR A 346 19.42 -31.58 2.42
C THR A 346 18.24 -30.63 2.26
N LYS A 347 18.24 -29.52 3.00
CA LYS A 347 17.15 -28.52 3.08
C LYS A 347 17.72 -27.13 3.31
N LYS A 348 16.87 -26.10 3.23
CA LYS A 348 17.27 -24.70 3.44
C LYS A 348 17.77 -24.46 4.86
N ILE A 349 18.94 -23.84 4.99
CA ILE A 349 19.56 -23.47 6.27
C ILE A 349 20.02 -22.01 6.25
N TYR A 350 20.16 -21.41 7.42
CA TYR A 350 21.02 -20.24 7.57
C TYR A 350 22.48 -20.68 7.72
N VAL A 351 23.41 -19.89 7.18
CA VAL A 351 24.84 -19.95 7.49
C VAL A 351 25.25 -18.59 8.03
N PHE A 352 25.40 -18.49 9.35
CA PHE A 352 25.89 -17.30 10.04
C PHE A 352 27.38 -17.51 10.33
N GLN A 353 28.22 -16.92 9.48
CA GLN A 353 29.66 -17.04 9.58
C GLN A 353 30.18 -16.22 10.76
N LEU A 354 31.10 -16.81 11.53
CA LEU A 354 31.92 -16.14 12.52
C LEU A 354 33.33 -16.03 11.96
N MET A 355 33.92 -14.84 12.05
CA MET A 355 35.24 -14.55 11.49
C MET A 355 36.07 -13.66 12.41
N SER A 356 37.35 -13.51 12.06
CA SER A 356 38.29 -12.65 12.78
C SER A 356 39.10 -11.77 11.81
N GLY A 357 39.32 -10.53 12.23
CA GLY A 357 39.99 -9.47 11.50
C GLY A 357 41.50 -9.28 11.79
N GLY A 358 42.03 -9.93 12.82
CA GLY A 358 43.40 -9.70 13.29
C GLY A 358 44.39 -10.78 12.86
N THR A 359 45.67 -10.40 12.72
CA THR A 359 46.77 -11.33 12.40
C THR A 359 47.81 -11.47 13.52
N THR A 360 47.86 -10.55 14.49
CA THR A 360 48.89 -10.54 15.55
C THR A 360 48.37 -9.95 16.86
N GLY A 361 48.66 -10.58 18.01
CA GLY A 361 48.55 -10.00 19.36
C GLY A 361 47.13 -9.81 19.91
N THR A 362 46.14 -9.51 19.07
CA THR A 362 44.77 -9.13 19.45
C THR A 362 43.68 -9.83 18.62
N TYR A 363 44.03 -10.78 17.74
CA TYR A 363 43.08 -11.43 16.82
C TYR A 363 41.88 -12.11 17.50
N TYR A 364 42.01 -12.48 18.78
CA TYR A 364 40.90 -13.01 19.58
C TYR A 364 39.83 -11.96 19.87
N ASN A 365 40.17 -10.68 19.96
CA ASN A 365 39.21 -9.59 20.05
C ASN A 365 39.17 -8.90 18.68
N THR A 366 38.86 -9.59 17.60
CA THR A 366 38.62 -8.92 16.31
C THR A 366 37.52 -9.67 15.57
N GLY A 367 36.48 -10.04 16.31
CA GLY A 367 35.34 -10.76 15.81
C GLY A 367 34.56 -10.00 14.74
N GLY A 368 33.78 -10.74 13.98
CA GLY A 368 32.76 -10.21 13.11
C GLY A 368 31.89 -11.33 12.58
N ALA A 369 30.71 -11.00 12.10
CA ALA A 369 29.80 -11.98 11.54
C ALA A 369 29.12 -11.54 10.25
N ASN A 370 28.71 -12.54 9.48
CA ASN A 370 27.97 -12.34 8.24
C ASN A 370 26.94 -13.43 8.06
N TYR A 371 25.75 -13.08 7.59
CA TYR A 371 24.95 -14.06 6.87
C TYR A 371 25.59 -14.34 5.52
N ILE A 372 25.72 -15.62 5.17
CA ILE A 372 26.35 -16.06 3.93
C ILE A 372 25.27 -16.44 2.92
N PRO A 373 25.33 -15.93 1.69
CA PRO A 373 24.37 -16.30 0.66
C PRO A 373 24.64 -17.69 0.11
N PRO A 374 23.58 -18.40 -0.32
CA PRO A 374 23.75 -19.69 -0.98
C PRO A 374 24.44 -19.52 -2.33
N LEU A 375 25.19 -20.54 -2.74
CA LEU A 375 25.73 -20.63 -4.09
C LEU A 375 24.60 -20.69 -5.11
N ASN A 376 24.70 -19.86 -6.15
CA ASN A 376 23.70 -19.81 -7.21
C ASN A 376 24.30 -19.22 -8.49
N CYS A 377 23.97 -19.76 -9.66
CA CYS A 377 24.40 -19.18 -10.94
C CYS A 377 23.69 -17.86 -11.31
N PHE A 378 22.62 -17.48 -10.60
CA PHE A 378 21.95 -16.17 -10.68
C PHE A 378 22.60 -15.08 -9.78
N LEU A 379 23.74 -15.38 -9.15
CA LEU A 379 24.55 -14.36 -8.46
C LEU A 379 25.04 -13.29 -9.46
N PRO A 380 25.26 -12.04 -9.02
CA PRO A 380 25.69 -10.97 -9.91
C PRO A 380 27.05 -11.29 -10.54
N LYS A 381 27.35 -10.70 -11.70
CA LYS A 381 28.69 -10.80 -12.34
C LYS A 381 29.61 -9.64 -11.96
N LYS A 382 29.09 -8.67 -11.21
CA LYS A 382 29.78 -7.42 -10.87
C LYS A 382 29.28 -6.88 -9.54
N ILE A 383 30.20 -6.39 -8.72
CA ILE A 383 29.94 -5.65 -7.49
C ILE A 383 30.62 -4.30 -7.65
N ASP A 384 29.83 -3.26 -7.89
CA ASP A 384 30.30 -1.93 -8.27
C ASP A 384 29.37 -0.87 -7.67
N GLU A 385 29.77 -0.06 -6.69
CA GLU A 385 31.07 0.14 -6.04
C GLU A 385 30.91 -0.13 -4.53
N ILE A 386 31.79 -0.91 -3.89
CA ILE A 386 31.86 -0.97 -2.42
C ILE A 386 32.67 0.25 -1.97
N GLY A 387 32.00 1.27 -1.44
CA GLY A 387 32.64 2.52 -1.03
C GLY A 387 33.42 2.40 0.28
N LEU A 388 34.59 3.03 0.33
CA LEU A 388 35.36 3.28 1.55
C LEU A 388 35.59 2.01 2.39
N ILE A 389 36.06 0.92 1.76
CA ILE A 389 36.02 -0.42 2.34
C ILE A 389 36.82 -0.57 3.64
N ASN A 390 37.87 0.23 3.81
CA ASN A 390 38.74 0.25 4.99
C ASN A 390 38.44 1.44 5.92
N THR A 391 37.22 1.99 5.89
CA THR A 391 36.81 3.10 6.75
C THR A 391 35.76 2.65 7.75
N MET A 392 35.99 2.97 9.02
CA MET A 392 35.10 2.66 10.12
C MET A 392 34.84 3.94 10.91
N PRO A 393 33.59 4.29 11.25
CA PRO A 393 33.35 5.38 12.18
C PRO A 393 33.93 4.96 13.53
N TYR A 394 34.88 5.73 14.07
CA TYR A 394 35.59 5.45 15.31
C TYR A 394 35.96 6.78 15.98
N PHE A 395 36.10 6.80 17.32
CA PHE A 395 36.32 8.04 18.06
C PHE A 395 37.66 8.73 17.69
N THR A 396 38.63 7.93 17.24
CA THR A 396 39.85 8.37 16.57
C THR A 396 39.92 7.73 15.17
N PRO A 397 40.53 8.39 14.18
CA PRO A 397 40.76 7.74 12.89
C PRO A 397 41.62 6.48 13.04
N ILE A 398 41.13 5.34 12.54
CA ILE A 398 41.85 4.06 12.49
C ILE A 398 42.09 3.63 11.04
N THR A 399 43.09 2.77 10.82
CA THR A 399 43.36 2.17 9.50
C THR A 399 43.32 0.64 9.62
N PRO A 400 42.15 0.02 9.41
CA PRO A 400 41.99 -1.43 9.47
C PRO A 400 42.67 -2.13 8.30
N THR A 401 43.21 -3.32 8.59
CA THR A 401 43.63 -4.27 7.55
C THR A 401 42.38 -5.00 7.06
N VAL A 402 42.11 -4.92 5.76
CA VAL A 402 40.93 -5.55 5.15
C VAL A 402 41.37 -6.66 4.21
N ARG A 403 40.87 -7.89 4.45
CA ARG A 403 40.96 -8.99 3.50
C ARG A 403 39.65 -9.10 2.74
N LEU A 404 39.73 -8.98 1.41
CA LEU A 404 38.63 -9.23 0.49
C LEU A 404 38.64 -10.70 0.08
N ASN A 405 37.56 -11.41 0.37
CA ASN A 405 37.33 -12.79 -0.01
C ASN A 405 36.26 -12.84 -1.10
N ILE A 406 36.53 -13.55 -2.20
CA ILE A 406 35.65 -13.63 -3.37
C ILE A 406 35.36 -15.10 -3.68
N ILE A 407 34.11 -15.41 -3.98
CA ILE A 407 33.67 -16.74 -4.46
C ILE A 407 33.04 -16.55 -5.82
N THR A 408 33.41 -17.36 -6.81
CA THR A 408 32.91 -17.27 -8.18
C THR A 408 32.76 -18.65 -8.80
N GLU A 409 31.95 -18.76 -9.86
CA GLU A 409 31.89 -19.99 -10.65
C GLU A 409 33.26 -20.30 -11.27
N ALA A 410 33.65 -21.57 -11.28
CA ALA A 410 34.93 -22.05 -11.74
C ALA A 410 35.24 -21.65 -13.19
N GLY A 411 36.49 -21.28 -13.45
CA GLY A 411 36.95 -20.81 -14.76
C GLY A 411 36.47 -19.39 -15.11
N ALA A 412 36.20 -18.57 -14.10
CA ALA A 412 35.92 -17.15 -14.32
C ALA A 412 37.22 -16.34 -14.37
N THR A 413 37.23 -15.26 -15.15
CA THR A 413 38.25 -14.21 -15.00
C THR A 413 37.74 -13.20 -13.98
N VAL A 414 38.42 -13.08 -12.84
CA VAL A 414 38.07 -12.12 -11.78
C VAL A 414 39.04 -10.94 -11.78
N THR A 415 38.48 -9.73 -11.68
CA THR A 415 39.27 -8.50 -11.50
C THR A 415 38.83 -7.73 -10.26
N VAL A 416 39.79 -7.09 -9.61
CA VAL A 416 39.56 -6.12 -8.53
C VAL A 416 40.14 -4.79 -8.97
N ASN A 417 39.30 -3.76 -9.07
CA ASN A 417 39.66 -2.43 -9.59
C ASN A 417 40.38 -2.49 -10.96
N GLY A 418 39.96 -3.40 -11.83
CA GLY A 418 40.53 -3.59 -13.17
C GLY A 418 41.76 -4.51 -13.23
N THR A 419 42.36 -4.84 -12.08
CA THR A 419 43.49 -5.77 -12.02
C THR A 419 42.99 -7.21 -11.98
N VAL A 420 43.40 -8.03 -12.95
CA VAL A 420 43.11 -9.47 -12.97
C VAL A 420 43.79 -10.16 -11.80
N LEU A 421 43.04 -10.96 -11.04
CA LEU A 421 43.58 -11.74 -9.93
C LEU A 421 44.27 -13.01 -10.44
N ALA A 422 45.45 -13.31 -9.90
CA ALA A 422 46.22 -14.50 -10.24
C ALA A 422 47.19 -14.92 -9.11
N GLY A 423 47.77 -16.11 -9.23
CA GLY A 423 48.84 -16.58 -8.35
C GLY A 423 48.39 -16.75 -6.89
N VAL A 424 49.00 -15.98 -5.97
CA VAL A 424 48.68 -16.04 -4.52
C VAL A 424 47.25 -15.58 -4.19
N GLN A 425 46.58 -14.92 -5.13
CA GLN A 425 45.22 -14.42 -4.95
C GLN A 425 44.15 -15.42 -5.40
N GLY A 426 44.52 -16.48 -6.14
CA GLY A 426 43.60 -17.47 -6.70
C GLY A 426 43.68 -17.58 -8.23
N PRO A 427 42.82 -18.39 -8.87
CA PRO A 427 41.74 -19.17 -8.26
C PRO A 427 42.22 -20.32 -7.38
N TYR A 428 41.49 -20.59 -6.31
CA TYR A 428 41.64 -21.78 -5.47
C TYR A 428 40.37 -22.64 -5.55
N PRO A 429 40.50 -23.97 -5.62
CA PRO A 429 39.34 -24.84 -5.72
C PRO A 429 38.53 -24.83 -4.43
N VAL A 430 37.24 -25.14 -4.54
CA VAL A 430 36.37 -25.47 -3.40
C VAL A 430 36.28 -26.98 -3.29
N THR A 431 36.85 -27.54 -2.23
CA THR A 431 36.79 -29.00 -1.97
C THR A 431 35.34 -29.47 -1.92
N GLY A 432 35.02 -30.47 -2.75
CA GLY A 432 33.68 -31.00 -2.98
C GLY A 432 32.73 -30.25 -3.87
N ASN A 433 33.14 -29.11 -4.43
CA ASN A 433 32.36 -28.44 -5.46
C ASN A 433 33.27 -27.86 -6.55
N THR A 434 33.47 -28.62 -7.61
CA THR A 434 34.30 -28.23 -8.77
C THR A 434 33.68 -27.12 -9.62
N ASN A 435 32.43 -26.72 -9.37
CA ASN A 435 31.78 -25.63 -10.10
C ASN A 435 32.10 -24.26 -9.51
N TRP A 436 32.79 -24.20 -8.36
CA TRP A 436 33.11 -22.96 -7.68
C TRP A 436 34.59 -22.89 -7.30
N GLU A 437 35.12 -21.68 -7.35
CA GLU A 437 36.49 -21.35 -6.97
C GLU A 437 36.46 -20.09 -6.09
N SER A 438 37.54 -19.85 -5.35
CA SER A 438 37.65 -18.67 -4.50
C SER A 438 38.98 -17.94 -4.64
N TYR A 439 38.93 -16.65 -4.33
CA TYR A 439 40.05 -15.73 -4.39
C TYR A 439 40.14 -14.93 -3.08
N SER A 440 41.34 -14.47 -2.75
CA SER A 440 41.58 -13.58 -1.61
C SER A 440 42.54 -12.46 -1.98
N VAL A 441 42.22 -11.23 -1.58
CA VAL A 441 43.09 -10.06 -1.73
C VAL A 441 43.28 -9.42 -0.37
N SER A 442 44.52 -9.40 0.12
CA SER A 442 44.87 -8.80 1.40
C SER A 442 45.07 -7.28 1.28
N SER A 443 44.77 -6.56 2.36
CA SER A 443 45.03 -5.13 2.54
C SER A 443 44.39 -4.23 1.47
N VAL A 444 43.15 -4.53 1.08
CA VAL A 444 42.39 -3.68 0.15
C VAL A 444 42.00 -2.36 0.82
N THR A 445 42.02 -1.26 0.05
CA THR A 445 41.69 0.09 0.55
C THR A 445 40.86 0.87 -0.46
N GLY A 446 40.19 1.92 0.02
CA GLY A 446 39.39 2.82 -0.80
C GLY A 446 38.12 2.17 -1.34
N ASN A 447 37.78 2.52 -2.58
CA ASN A 447 36.60 2.01 -3.25
C ASN A 447 36.94 0.74 -4.03
N ILE A 448 36.11 -0.28 -3.91
CA ILE A 448 36.34 -1.59 -4.53
C ILE A 448 35.27 -1.91 -5.55
N THR A 449 35.73 -2.30 -6.74
CA THR A 449 34.93 -2.90 -7.80
C THR A 449 35.42 -4.32 -8.03
N VAL A 450 34.54 -5.30 -7.87
CA VAL A 450 34.80 -6.70 -8.22
C VAL A 450 34.05 -7.01 -9.50
N GLN A 451 34.75 -7.51 -10.52
CA GLN A 451 34.14 -8.00 -11.76
C GLN A 451 34.52 -9.44 -11.99
N SER A 452 33.57 -10.24 -12.44
CA SER A 452 33.77 -11.63 -12.85
C SER A 452 33.09 -11.86 -14.19
N THR A 453 33.65 -12.74 -15.01
CA THR A 453 32.95 -13.21 -16.22
C THR A 453 31.77 -14.13 -15.92
N LYS A 454 31.64 -14.59 -14.67
CA LYS A 454 30.58 -15.47 -14.17
C LYS A 454 30.01 -14.99 -12.84
N ALA A 455 29.08 -15.74 -12.24
CA ALA A 455 28.48 -15.38 -10.95
C ALA A 455 29.55 -15.19 -9.87
N VAL A 456 29.46 -14.11 -9.09
CA VAL A 456 30.44 -13.73 -8.06
C VAL A 456 29.78 -13.18 -6.80
N THR A 457 30.37 -13.52 -5.66
CA THR A 457 30.11 -12.88 -4.36
C THR A 457 31.40 -12.36 -3.76
N ALA A 458 31.28 -11.39 -2.86
CA ALA A 458 32.42 -10.90 -2.11
C ALA A 458 32.04 -10.55 -0.67
N GLY A 459 32.93 -10.88 0.24
CA GLY A 459 32.88 -10.46 1.64
C GLY A 459 34.24 -10.02 2.14
N ILE A 460 34.27 -9.39 3.30
CA ILE A 460 35.49 -8.94 3.96
C ILE A 460 35.57 -9.52 5.36
N ALA A 461 36.81 -9.75 5.79
CA ALA A 461 37.19 -9.81 7.20
C ALA A 461 38.20 -8.69 7.43
N ALA A 462 38.01 -7.89 8.47
CA ALA A 462 38.86 -6.74 8.71
C ALA A 462 39.08 -6.48 10.19
N GLY A 463 40.23 -5.88 10.51
CA GLY A 463 40.52 -5.49 11.88
C GLY A 463 41.63 -4.46 12.06
N HIS A 464 41.60 -3.79 13.20
CA HIS A 464 42.59 -2.85 13.69
C HIS A 464 42.71 -2.99 15.21
N GLU A 465 43.86 -3.43 15.71
CA GLU A 465 44.02 -3.76 17.14
C GLU A 465 42.91 -4.72 17.61
N ALA A 466 42.03 -4.28 18.52
CA ALA A 466 40.89 -5.06 19.01
C ALA A 466 39.58 -4.81 18.24
N VAL A 467 39.55 -3.88 17.28
CA VAL A 467 38.36 -3.64 16.46
C VAL A 467 38.33 -4.69 15.35
N GLY A 468 37.41 -5.65 15.42
CA GLY A 468 37.06 -6.55 14.31
C GLY A 468 35.79 -6.14 13.60
N TYR A 469 35.57 -6.62 12.38
CA TYR A 469 34.27 -6.61 11.72
C TYR A 469 34.26 -7.51 10.48
N GLY A 470 33.06 -7.95 10.10
CA GLY A 470 32.77 -8.66 8.86
C GLY A 470 31.84 -7.87 7.96
N GLY A 471 31.89 -8.09 6.65
CA GLY A 471 30.87 -7.55 5.74
C GLY A 471 30.70 -8.44 4.51
N TYR A 472 29.49 -8.56 3.97
CA TYR A 472 29.22 -9.43 2.80
C TYR A 472 28.33 -8.71 1.79
N PHE A 473 28.90 -8.34 0.63
CA PHE A 473 28.42 -7.28 -0.26
C PHE A 473 27.78 -7.75 -1.57
N ALA A 474 27.74 -9.06 -1.83
CA ALA A 474 26.87 -9.59 -2.88
C ALA A 474 26.39 -11.02 -2.58
N GLY A 475 25.16 -11.34 -2.96
CA GLY A 475 24.76 -12.73 -3.23
C GLY A 475 23.40 -13.19 -2.70
N PHE A 476 22.71 -12.34 -1.93
CA PHE A 476 21.33 -12.61 -1.53
C PHE A 476 20.30 -12.27 -2.62
N SER A 477 20.75 -11.91 -3.82
CA SER A 477 19.95 -11.56 -4.99
C SER A 477 19.45 -12.77 -5.79
N SER A 478 19.50 -13.96 -5.23
CA SER A 478 19.61 -15.20 -5.99
C SER A 478 18.28 -15.83 -6.45
N ILE A 479 17.14 -15.16 -6.23
CA ILE A 479 15.87 -15.53 -6.85
C ILE A 479 15.33 -14.29 -7.59
N PRO A 480 15.12 -14.35 -8.92
CA PRO A 480 14.51 -13.27 -9.69
C PRO A 480 13.16 -12.88 -9.07
N VAL A 481 12.86 -11.59 -8.95
CA VAL A 481 11.58 -11.10 -8.41
C VAL A 481 11.06 -9.96 -9.27
N ILE A 482 9.73 -9.90 -9.40
CA ILE A 482 9.06 -8.75 -9.99
C ILE A 482 8.96 -7.63 -8.96
N ALA A 483 9.34 -6.43 -9.37
CA ALA A 483 9.11 -5.18 -8.69
C ALA A 483 8.18 -4.26 -9.49
N LYS A 484 7.41 -3.42 -8.80
CA LYS A 484 6.72 -2.24 -9.34
C LYS A 484 7.76 -1.14 -9.54
N LYS A 485 7.98 -0.78 -10.80
CA LYS A 485 8.73 0.42 -11.18
C LYS A 485 7.90 1.69 -10.97
N ASN A 486 6.60 1.62 -11.29
CA ASN A 486 5.64 2.69 -11.04
C ASN A 486 4.20 2.13 -10.98
N GLY A 487 3.31 2.86 -10.31
CA GLY A 487 1.87 2.59 -10.26
C GLY A 487 1.47 1.50 -9.26
N ASN A 488 0.32 1.69 -8.61
CA ASN A 488 -0.27 0.70 -7.69
C ASN A 488 -1.25 -0.25 -8.41
N CYS A 489 -1.79 0.15 -9.56
CA CYS A 489 -2.82 -0.54 -10.35
C CYS A 489 -2.60 -0.33 -11.84
N ILE A 490 -3.30 -1.14 -12.64
CA ILE A 490 -3.53 -0.85 -14.06
C ILE A 490 -4.67 0.17 -14.26
N PRO A 491 -4.70 0.95 -15.35
CA PRO A 491 -3.61 1.15 -16.30
C PRO A 491 -2.50 2.03 -15.71
N GLY A 492 -1.27 1.88 -16.19
CA GLY A 492 -0.11 2.71 -15.81
C GLY A 492 0.87 2.07 -14.83
N MET A 493 0.56 0.88 -14.30
CA MET A 493 1.55 0.05 -13.61
C MET A 493 2.66 -0.38 -14.57
N ILE A 494 3.91 -0.32 -14.10
CA ILE A 494 5.07 -0.90 -14.78
C ILE A 494 5.73 -1.89 -13.82
N LEU A 495 5.83 -3.13 -14.26
CA LEU A 495 6.58 -4.20 -13.60
C LEU A 495 8.02 -4.22 -14.13
N GLU A 496 8.96 -4.64 -13.31
CA GLU A 496 10.39 -4.72 -13.60
C GLU A 496 11.01 -5.94 -12.93
N VAL A 497 11.98 -6.54 -13.61
CA VAL A 497 12.94 -7.52 -13.10
C VAL A 497 14.33 -6.92 -13.30
N ASP A 498 15.32 -7.36 -12.51
CA ASP A 498 16.71 -6.87 -12.61
C ASP A 498 17.24 -6.96 -14.06
N ASP A 499 17.96 -5.92 -14.50
CA ASP A 499 18.42 -5.76 -15.89
C ASP A 499 19.71 -6.54 -16.22
N SER A 500 20.25 -7.31 -15.26
CA SER A 500 21.49 -8.09 -15.42
C SER A 500 21.33 -9.48 -16.06
N TYR A 501 20.09 -9.92 -16.36
CA TYR A 501 19.83 -11.21 -16.99
C TYR A 501 20.02 -11.14 -18.51
N ALA A 502 20.42 -12.27 -19.11
CA ALA A 502 20.66 -12.34 -20.54
C ALA A 502 19.36 -12.36 -21.37
N THR A 503 18.28 -12.95 -20.82
CA THR A 503 16.98 -13.03 -21.48
C THR A 503 15.84 -12.89 -20.48
N TYR A 504 14.69 -12.42 -20.98
CA TYR A 504 13.45 -12.24 -20.24
C TYR A 504 12.29 -12.81 -21.05
N GLN A 505 11.30 -13.34 -20.35
CA GLN A 505 10.00 -13.69 -20.92
C GLN A 505 8.93 -13.46 -19.86
N TRP A 506 8.05 -12.48 -20.06
CA TRP A 506 6.90 -12.28 -19.16
C TRP A 506 5.79 -13.29 -19.46
N ASN A 507 5.12 -13.75 -18.42
CA ASN A 507 4.01 -14.68 -18.50
C ASN A 507 2.78 -14.09 -17.80
N PHE A 508 1.59 -14.31 -18.37
CA PHE A 508 0.30 -14.00 -17.79
C PHE A 508 -0.47 -15.29 -17.50
N ASN A 509 -0.85 -15.49 -16.25
CA ASN A 509 -1.52 -16.71 -15.76
C ASN A 509 -0.82 -18.00 -16.22
N GLY A 510 0.53 -17.99 -16.19
CA GLY A 510 1.37 -19.13 -16.56
C GLY A 510 1.67 -19.28 -18.06
N ASN A 511 1.10 -18.45 -18.93
CA ASN A 511 1.36 -18.50 -20.37
C ASN A 511 2.27 -17.35 -20.83
N PRO A 512 3.22 -17.58 -21.75
CA PRO A 512 4.11 -16.53 -22.24
C PRO A 512 3.33 -15.44 -22.97
N ILE A 513 3.64 -14.18 -22.67
CA ILE A 513 3.12 -13.01 -23.37
C ILE A 513 4.00 -12.79 -24.61
N PRO A 514 3.47 -12.91 -25.84
CA PRO A 514 4.26 -12.76 -27.05
C PRO A 514 4.97 -11.40 -27.13
N GLY A 515 6.29 -11.42 -27.38
CA GLY A 515 7.11 -10.22 -27.54
C GLY A 515 7.49 -9.49 -26.24
N ALA A 516 7.02 -9.96 -25.08
CA ALA A 516 7.38 -9.38 -23.79
C ALA A 516 8.73 -9.92 -23.30
N THR A 517 9.82 -9.49 -23.94
CA THR A 517 11.19 -9.99 -23.71
C THR A 517 12.15 -8.95 -23.13
N THR A 518 11.61 -7.86 -22.57
CA THR A 518 12.36 -6.81 -21.88
C THR A 518 12.35 -7.01 -20.37
N ASN A 519 13.28 -6.37 -19.66
CA ASN A 519 13.32 -6.42 -18.19
C ASN A 519 12.15 -5.68 -17.52
N THR A 520 11.37 -4.90 -18.27
CA THR A 520 10.13 -4.27 -17.80
C THR A 520 8.90 -4.73 -18.59
N TYR A 521 7.71 -4.67 -17.99
CA TYR A 521 6.44 -4.92 -18.66
C TYR A 521 5.31 -4.07 -18.08
N SER A 522 4.42 -3.54 -18.93
CA SER A 522 3.24 -2.76 -18.51
C SER A 522 1.99 -3.63 -18.60
N PRO A 523 1.50 -4.22 -17.49
CA PRO A 523 0.31 -5.05 -17.52
C PRO A 523 -0.93 -4.26 -17.94
N THR A 524 -1.80 -4.92 -18.70
CA THR A 524 -3.08 -4.35 -19.19
C THR A 524 -4.30 -5.04 -18.59
N GLN A 525 -4.11 -6.17 -17.92
CA GLN A 525 -5.17 -6.98 -17.31
C GLN A 525 -4.78 -7.36 -15.88
N SER A 526 -5.77 -7.45 -14.99
CA SER A 526 -5.56 -7.99 -13.65
C SER A 526 -5.33 -9.49 -13.71
N GLY A 527 -4.48 -10.01 -12.83
CA GLY A 527 -4.15 -11.43 -12.75
C GLY A 527 -2.70 -11.66 -12.38
N ASN A 528 -2.24 -12.89 -12.58
CA ASN A 528 -0.95 -13.34 -12.09
C ASN A 528 0.12 -13.17 -13.18
N TYR A 529 1.16 -12.41 -12.86
CA TYR A 529 2.32 -12.23 -13.73
C TYR A 529 3.54 -12.91 -13.15
N THR A 530 4.33 -13.53 -14.02
CA THR A 530 5.69 -14.01 -13.70
C THR A 530 6.64 -13.58 -14.80
N ALA A 531 7.94 -13.55 -14.52
CA ALA A 531 8.96 -13.41 -15.53
C ALA A 531 9.92 -14.60 -15.47
N THR A 532 10.20 -15.23 -16.60
CA THR A 532 11.24 -16.24 -16.74
C THR A 532 12.51 -15.57 -17.24
N VAL A 533 13.61 -15.73 -16.51
CA VAL A 533 14.90 -15.13 -16.82
C VAL A 533 15.98 -16.20 -16.96
N SER A 534 16.98 -15.94 -17.80
CA SER A 534 18.17 -16.79 -17.91
C SER A 534 19.44 -15.94 -17.91
N VAL A 535 20.49 -16.46 -17.29
CA VAL A 535 21.86 -15.89 -17.31
C VAL A 535 22.74 -16.50 -18.40
N GLY A 536 22.19 -17.44 -19.19
CA GLY A 536 22.93 -18.22 -20.20
C GLY A 536 23.78 -19.34 -19.60
N GLY A 537 24.54 -20.02 -20.46
CA GLY A 537 25.41 -21.13 -20.04
C GLY A 537 24.64 -22.39 -19.61
N SER A 538 25.15 -23.09 -18.59
CA SER A 538 24.54 -24.31 -18.04
C SER A 538 23.49 -24.07 -16.95
N CYS A 539 23.22 -22.80 -16.61
CA CYS A 539 22.25 -22.44 -15.57
C CYS A 539 20.81 -22.56 -16.12
N PRO A 540 19.95 -23.41 -15.54
CA PRO A 540 18.55 -23.48 -15.95
C PRO A 540 17.85 -22.14 -15.77
N PRO A 541 16.96 -21.71 -16.68
CA PRO A 541 16.16 -20.50 -16.48
C PRO A 541 15.36 -20.56 -15.18
N ALA A 542 15.23 -19.42 -14.50
CA ALA A 542 14.45 -19.28 -13.28
C ALA A 542 13.21 -18.44 -13.56
N THR A 543 12.09 -18.80 -12.94
CA THR A 543 10.84 -18.02 -13.01
C THR A 543 10.63 -17.32 -11.69
N THR A 544 10.27 -16.04 -11.73
CA THR A 544 9.96 -15.24 -10.54
C THR A 544 8.77 -15.86 -9.78
N PRO A 545 8.64 -15.58 -8.47
CA PRO A 545 7.35 -15.75 -7.79
C PRO A 545 6.22 -15.01 -8.53
N VAL A 546 4.99 -15.46 -8.30
CA VAL A 546 3.79 -14.82 -8.86
C VAL A 546 3.65 -13.42 -8.27
N PHE A 547 3.47 -12.43 -9.15
CA PHE A 547 3.10 -11.08 -8.82
C PHE A 547 1.65 -10.85 -9.25
N GLU A 548 0.77 -10.53 -8.29
CA GLU A 548 -0.64 -10.27 -8.58
C GLU A 548 -0.84 -8.81 -8.96
N VAL A 549 -1.29 -8.59 -10.20
CA VAL A 549 -1.71 -7.28 -10.69
C VAL A 549 -3.19 -7.11 -10.42
N VAL A 550 -3.54 -6.03 -9.69
CA VAL A 550 -4.92 -5.67 -9.36
C VAL A 550 -5.41 -4.52 -10.24
N ALA A 551 -6.70 -4.56 -10.57
CA ALA A 551 -7.41 -3.44 -11.20
C ALA A 551 -7.97 -2.49 -10.13
N PRO A 552 -8.23 -1.22 -10.47
CA PRO A 552 -8.91 -0.29 -9.60
C PRO A 552 -10.27 -0.87 -9.15
N PRO A 553 -10.71 -0.53 -7.92
CA PRO A 553 -12.01 -0.96 -7.43
C PRO A 553 -13.10 -0.64 -8.45
N GLN A 554 -13.97 -1.61 -8.73
CA GLN A 554 -15.08 -1.40 -9.64
C GLN A 554 -16.03 -0.35 -9.06
N ILE A 555 -16.53 0.52 -9.94
CA ILE A 555 -17.47 1.57 -9.54
C ILE A 555 -18.78 0.92 -9.07
N PRO A 556 -19.28 1.27 -7.87
CA PRO A 556 -20.53 0.73 -7.36
C PRO A 556 -21.71 1.11 -8.26
N SER A 557 -22.50 0.13 -8.69
CA SER A 557 -23.75 0.37 -9.43
C SER A 557 -24.86 1.02 -8.58
N LEU A 558 -24.72 1.01 -7.24
CA LEU A 558 -25.68 1.59 -6.31
C LEU A 558 -25.69 3.13 -6.35
N LEU A 559 -24.54 3.74 -6.59
CA LEU A 559 -24.37 5.19 -6.50
C LEU A 559 -24.70 5.86 -7.84
N THR A 560 -25.96 6.27 -7.98
CA THR A 560 -26.52 6.90 -9.18
C THR A 560 -27.15 8.26 -8.87
N ASP A 561 -27.31 9.09 -9.91
CA ASP A 561 -27.95 10.40 -9.79
C ASP A 561 -29.32 10.30 -9.11
N GLN A 562 -29.57 11.20 -8.17
CA GLN A 562 -30.83 11.27 -7.42
C GLN A 562 -31.60 12.53 -7.80
N VAL A 563 -32.93 12.45 -7.76
CA VAL A 563 -33.83 13.60 -7.94
C VAL A 563 -34.69 13.73 -6.69
N ILE A 564 -34.58 14.86 -6.01
CA ILE A 564 -35.30 15.15 -4.76
C ILE A 564 -35.95 16.53 -4.81
N CYS A 565 -36.88 16.81 -3.90
CA CYS A 565 -37.38 18.16 -3.74
C CYS A 565 -36.27 19.09 -3.21
N ILE A 566 -36.31 20.38 -3.56
CA ILE A 566 -35.19 21.31 -3.36
C ILE A 566 -34.68 21.37 -1.91
N ASP A 567 -35.58 21.24 -0.93
CA ASP A 567 -35.27 21.30 0.50
C ASP A 567 -35.13 19.92 1.17
N GLU A 568 -35.40 18.84 0.44
CA GLU A 568 -35.22 17.49 0.96
C GLU A 568 -33.74 17.14 1.11
N LYS A 569 -33.48 16.13 1.92
CA LYS A 569 -32.16 15.54 2.10
C LYS A 569 -32.21 14.05 1.82
N ILE A 570 -31.12 13.52 1.28
CA ILE A 570 -30.99 12.09 0.97
C ILE A 570 -29.72 11.52 1.60
N THR A 571 -29.62 10.19 1.59
CA THR A 571 -28.40 9.45 1.90
C THR A 571 -27.82 8.90 0.60
N LEU A 572 -26.54 9.20 0.36
CA LEU A 572 -25.76 8.60 -0.72
C LEU A 572 -24.93 7.46 -0.15
N ASP A 573 -25.02 6.27 -0.74
CA ASP A 573 -24.31 5.07 -0.31
C ASP A 573 -23.42 4.55 -1.44
N ALA A 574 -22.11 4.48 -1.20
CA ALA A 574 -21.15 3.93 -2.15
C ALA A 574 -21.07 2.40 -2.10
N GLY A 575 -21.80 1.74 -1.20
CA GLY A 575 -21.82 0.29 -1.06
C GLY A 575 -20.60 -0.28 -0.33
N PRO A 576 -20.70 -1.50 0.21
CA PRO A 576 -19.64 -2.14 0.98
C PRO A 576 -18.55 -2.77 0.09
N GLY A 577 -17.40 -3.16 0.68
CA GLY A 577 -16.34 -3.94 0.01
C GLY A 577 -15.02 -3.19 -0.22
N PHE A 578 -14.96 -1.90 0.12
CA PHE A 578 -13.76 -1.08 0.02
C PHE A 578 -13.02 -0.96 1.36
N GLN A 579 -11.69 -0.83 1.31
CA GLN A 579 -10.84 -0.63 2.49
C GLN A 579 -10.86 0.82 2.98
N SER A 580 -11.17 1.77 2.09
CA SER A 580 -11.35 3.18 2.45
C SER A 580 -12.38 3.88 1.57
N TYR A 581 -12.98 4.93 2.13
CA TYR A 581 -13.89 5.87 1.47
C TYR A 581 -13.38 7.29 1.77
N GLU A 582 -13.47 8.19 0.79
CA GLU A 582 -13.22 9.61 0.99
C GLU A 582 -14.21 10.40 0.14
N TRP A 583 -15.17 11.04 0.79
CA TRP A 583 -16.17 11.85 0.14
C TRP A 583 -15.70 13.28 -0.04
N SER A 584 -16.25 13.97 -1.04
CA SER A 584 -16.12 15.43 -1.25
C SER A 584 -16.45 16.29 -0.01
N THR A 585 -17.16 15.74 0.97
CA THR A 585 -17.49 16.37 2.26
C THR A 585 -16.42 16.17 3.34
N GLY A 586 -15.38 15.37 3.07
CA GLY A 586 -14.36 14.94 4.02
C GLY A 586 -14.75 13.70 4.83
N ALA A 587 -15.96 13.15 4.65
CA ALA A 587 -16.37 11.94 5.35
C ALA A 587 -15.62 10.69 4.83
N THR A 588 -15.35 9.73 5.72
CA THR A 588 -14.63 8.48 5.41
C THR A 588 -15.48 7.22 5.58
N THR A 589 -16.80 7.39 5.68
CA THR A 589 -17.78 6.32 5.86
C THR A 589 -18.31 5.80 4.52
N GLN A 590 -18.90 4.60 4.54
CA GLN A 590 -19.52 3.98 3.36
C GLN A 590 -20.61 4.87 2.72
N SER A 591 -21.35 5.58 3.56
CA SER A 591 -22.43 6.48 3.14
C SER A 591 -22.29 7.86 3.78
N ILE A 592 -22.89 8.86 3.14
CA ILE A 592 -23.10 10.20 3.68
C ILE A 592 -24.59 10.49 3.71
N SER A 593 -25.08 11.00 4.83
CA SER A 593 -26.49 11.36 5.04
C SER A 593 -26.67 12.88 5.06
N ASN A 594 -27.93 13.31 5.02
CA ASN A 594 -28.33 14.71 5.10
C ASN A 594 -27.75 15.58 3.96
N VAL A 595 -27.55 15.00 2.76
CA VAL A 595 -27.07 15.74 1.59
C VAL A 595 -28.24 16.33 0.79
N GLY A 596 -28.09 17.57 0.33
CA GLY A 596 -29.09 18.28 -0.48
C GLY A 596 -28.72 18.27 -1.96
N VAL A 597 -29.39 19.11 -2.75
CA VAL A 597 -29.06 19.32 -4.17
C VAL A 597 -27.61 19.79 -4.33
N GLY A 598 -26.86 19.13 -5.19
CA GLY A 598 -25.43 19.39 -5.40
C GLY A 598 -24.71 18.28 -6.15
N GLU A 599 -23.43 18.52 -6.43
CA GLU A 599 -22.50 17.58 -7.04
C GLU A 599 -21.61 16.98 -5.96
N TYR A 600 -21.55 15.65 -5.90
CA TYR A 600 -20.75 14.92 -4.94
C TYR A 600 -19.80 13.95 -5.65
N TRP A 601 -18.72 13.60 -4.97
CA TRP A 601 -17.84 12.52 -5.39
C TRP A 601 -17.35 11.71 -4.18
N VAL A 602 -16.99 10.46 -4.45
CA VAL A 602 -16.34 9.55 -3.49
C VAL A 602 -15.12 8.91 -4.14
N ILE A 603 -14.01 8.88 -3.42
CA ILE A 603 -12.83 8.10 -3.74
C ILE A 603 -12.91 6.79 -2.96
N LEU A 604 -12.85 5.67 -3.67
CA LEU A 604 -12.95 4.32 -3.12
C LEU A 604 -11.58 3.66 -3.18
N GLY A 605 -11.08 3.17 -2.04
CA GLY A 605 -9.79 2.51 -1.94
C GLY A 605 -9.90 1.00 -1.75
N HIS A 606 -9.13 0.22 -2.49
CA HIS A 606 -8.96 -1.22 -2.28
C HIS A 606 -7.57 -1.68 -2.74
N ASN A 607 -6.81 -2.36 -1.88
CA ASN A 607 -5.45 -2.86 -2.17
C ASN A 607 -4.48 -1.79 -2.72
N GLY A 608 -4.56 -0.57 -2.20
CA GLY A 608 -3.72 0.56 -2.62
C GLY A 608 -4.14 1.22 -3.95
N CYS A 609 -5.28 0.81 -4.50
CA CYS A 609 -5.88 1.35 -5.72
C CYS A 609 -7.11 2.20 -5.44
N PHE A 610 -7.30 3.26 -6.24
CA PHE A 610 -8.33 4.26 -6.03
C PHE A 610 -9.18 4.45 -7.28
N SER A 611 -10.49 4.54 -7.09
CA SER A 611 -11.47 4.91 -8.13
C SER A 611 -12.32 6.06 -7.64
N THR A 612 -12.56 7.07 -8.48
CA THR A 612 -13.45 8.19 -8.15
C THR A 612 -14.79 8.00 -8.85
N GLN A 613 -15.88 8.01 -8.08
CA GLN A 613 -17.24 8.03 -8.61
C GLN A 613 -17.88 9.39 -8.35
N LYS A 614 -18.49 9.97 -9.39
CA LYS A 614 -19.27 11.21 -9.30
C LYS A 614 -20.76 10.88 -9.23
N VAL A 615 -21.50 11.67 -8.49
CA VAL A 615 -22.96 11.55 -8.35
C VAL A 615 -23.57 12.92 -8.15
N SER A 616 -24.70 13.17 -8.81
CA SER A 616 -25.44 14.41 -8.66
C SER A 616 -26.77 14.19 -7.94
N VAL A 617 -27.09 15.10 -7.04
CA VAL A 617 -28.42 15.22 -6.43
C VAL A 617 -29.08 16.43 -7.07
N LYS A 618 -30.10 16.20 -7.90
CA LYS A 618 -30.78 17.22 -8.70
C LYS A 618 -32.12 17.61 -8.08
N ALA A 619 -32.48 18.87 -8.22
CA ALA A 619 -33.81 19.34 -7.86
C ALA A 619 -34.85 18.77 -8.82
N ALA A 620 -35.96 18.27 -8.28
CA ALA A 620 -37.12 17.88 -9.06
C ALA A 620 -37.67 19.10 -9.83
N PRO A 621 -37.97 18.98 -11.13
CA PRO A 621 -38.60 20.06 -11.87
C PRO A 621 -39.99 20.34 -11.29
N SER A 622 -40.33 21.61 -11.04
CA SER A 622 -41.65 21.97 -10.54
C SER A 622 -42.71 21.96 -11.65
N PRO A 623 -43.95 21.53 -11.37
CA PRO A 623 -45.08 21.78 -12.26
C PRO A 623 -45.40 23.28 -12.33
N VAL A 624 -46.05 23.71 -13.40
CA VAL A 624 -46.51 25.08 -13.62
C VAL A 624 -47.97 25.06 -14.05
N ILE A 625 -48.81 25.87 -13.42
CA ILE A 625 -50.19 26.09 -13.86
C ILE A 625 -50.15 26.97 -15.11
N LYS A 626 -50.48 26.38 -16.27
CA LYS A 626 -50.40 27.05 -17.58
C LYS A 626 -51.60 27.96 -17.84
N ASN A 627 -52.81 27.42 -17.66
CA ASN A 627 -54.05 28.17 -17.83
C ASN A 627 -55.11 27.75 -16.81
N ILE A 628 -56.05 28.66 -16.58
CA ILE A 628 -57.27 28.41 -15.82
C ILE A 628 -58.45 28.88 -16.65
N ASP A 629 -59.28 27.92 -17.06
CA ASP A 629 -60.48 28.18 -17.86
C ASP A 629 -61.73 28.13 -16.94
N VAL A 630 -62.56 29.17 -17.01
CA VAL A 630 -63.77 29.32 -16.18
C VAL A 630 -65.01 29.35 -17.07
N GLN A 631 -65.94 28.44 -16.81
CA GLN A 631 -67.22 28.33 -17.52
C GLN A 631 -68.35 27.98 -16.53
N ASN A 632 -69.38 28.83 -16.43
CA ASN A 632 -70.53 28.60 -15.55
C ASN A 632 -70.15 28.19 -14.11
N ASN A 633 -69.21 28.90 -13.49
CA ASN A 633 -68.65 28.61 -12.16
C ASN A 633 -67.89 27.28 -12.04
N ASN A 634 -67.64 26.56 -13.13
CA ASN A 634 -66.71 25.44 -13.17
C ASN A 634 -65.33 25.94 -13.61
N VAL A 635 -64.29 25.50 -12.91
CA VAL A 635 -62.90 25.92 -13.13
C VAL A 635 -62.07 24.73 -13.57
N THR A 636 -61.43 24.83 -14.73
CA THR A 636 -60.49 23.83 -15.26
C THR A 636 -59.07 24.38 -15.14
N VAL A 637 -58.22 23.68 -14.40
CA VAL A 637 -56.82 24.08 -14.16
C VAL A 637 -55.90 23.20 -15.01
N THR A 638 -55.11 23.75 -15.93
CA THR A 638 -54.16 22.94 -16.71
C THR A 638 -52.75 23.15 -16.23
N ALA A 639 -52.06 22.08 -15.85
CA ALA A 639 -50.65 22.10 -15.48
C ALA A 639 -49.75 21.51 -16.56
N ILE A 640 -48.51 22.00 -16.65
CA ILE A 640 -47.42 21.49 -17.48
C ILE A 640 -46.12 21.41 -16.67
N GLY A 641 -45.09 20.75 -17.17
CA GLY A 641 -43.80 20.63 -16.45
C GLY A 641 -43.88 19.63 -15.28
N GLY A 642 -42.79 19.44 -14.53
CA GLY A 642 -42.73 18.39 -13.50
C GLY A 642 -42.94 16.96 -14.05
N LYS A 643 -43.41 16.04 -13.21
CA LYS A 643 -43.64 14.62 -13.55
C LYS A 643 -45.11 14.23 -13.34
N ALA A 644 -45.81 13.94 -14.43
CA ALA A 644 -47.16 13.39 -14.36
C ALA A 644 -47.22 12.03 -13.62
N PRO A 645 -48.38 11.64 -13.03
CA PRO A 645 -49.66 12.36 -13.01
C PRO A 645 -49.71 13.55 -12.04
N TYR A 646 -50.59 14.52 -12.33
CA TYR A 646 -50.86 15.66 -11.45
C TYR A 646 -52.07 15.40 -10.54
N LEU A 647 -52.05 16.01 -9.37
CA LEU A 647 -53.17 16.12 -8.45
C LEU A 647 -53.50 17.59 -8.22
N TYR A 648 -54.80 17.89 -8.14
CA TYR A 648 -55.35 19.22 -8.03
C TYR A 648 -56.09 19.37 -6.70
N SER A 649 -56.01 20.54 -6.07
CA SER A 649 -56.75 20.86 -4.84
C SER A 649 -57.18 22.33 -4.81
N LYS A 650 -58.22 22.65 -4.02
CA LYS A 650 -58.65 24.04 -3.75
C LYS A 650 -58.34 24.50 -2.32
N ASP A 651 -57.93 23.57 -1.45
CA ASP A 651 -57.73 23.81 -0.02
C ASP A 651 -56.37 23.27 0.48
N ASN A 652 -55.55 22.72 -0.41
CA ASN A 652 -54.27 22.05 -0.13
C ASN A 652 -54.39 20.79 0.74
N VAL A 653 -55.61 20.30 1.00
CA VAL A 653 -55.87 19.16 1.88
C VAL A 653 -56.55 18.04 1.09
N ASN A 654 -57.63 18.36 0.37
CA ASN A 654 -58.39 17.44 -0.43
C ASN A 654 -57.89 17.45 -1.88
N TRP A 655 -57.30 16.34 -2.32
CA TRP A 655 -56.67 16.20 -3.63
C TRP A 655 -57.53 15.34 -4.57
N GLN A 656 -57.64 15.77 -5.82
CA GLN A 656 -58.36 15.07 -6.89
C GLN A 656 -57.48 14.90 -8.13
N THR A 657 -57.73 13.83 -8.90
CA THR A 657 -57.05 13.60 -10.20
C THR A 657 -57.68 14.40 -11.33
N SER A 658 -58.98 14.69 -11.23
CA SER A 658 -59.66 15.59 -12.14
C SER A 658 -59.12 17.01 -11.98
N ASN A 659 -58.90 17.69 -13.10
CA ASN A 659 -58.48 19.08 -13.11
C ASN A 659 -59.65 20.08 -13.13
N VAL A 660 -60.88 19.57 -12.93
CA VAL A 660 -62.13 20.35 -12.95
C VAL A 660 -62.70 20.50 -11.54
N PHE A 661 -62.95 21.73 -11.13
CA PHE A 661 -63.64 22.09 -9.88
C PHE A 661 -65.02 22.64 -10.20
N ASN A 662 -66.07 22.04 -9.64
CA ASN A 662 -67.45 22.44 -9.91
C ASN A 662 -67.97 23.45 -8.87
N ASN A 663 -68.87 24.34 -9.30
CA ASN A 663 -69.59 25.29 -8.45
C ASN A 663 -68.67 26.14 -7.55
N VAL A 664 -67.59 26.67 -8.10
CA VAL A 664 -66.65 27.49 -7.35
C VAL A 664 -67.29 28.86 -7.05
N PRO A 665 -67.31 29.31 -5.78
CA PRO A 665 -67.97 30.56 -5.40
C PRO A 665 -67.24 31.78 -5.97
N ASN A 666 -68.00 32.85 -6.22
CA ASN A 666 -67.43 34.15 -6.58
C ASN A 666 -66.57 34.67 -5.41
N GLY A 667 -65.51 35.43 -5.74
CA GLY A 667 -64.52 35.92 -4.77
C GLY A 667 -63.17 35.20 -4.90
N GLN A 668 -62.31 35.38 -3.90
CA GLN A 668 -60.95 34.83 -3.92
C GLN A 668 -60.96 33.31 -3.79
N ASN A 669 -60.27 32.64 -4.70
CA ASN A 669 -60.09 31.20 -4.71
C ASN A 669 -58.63 30.87 -5.01
N ARG A 670 -58.13 29.80 -4.42
CA ARG A 670 -56.77 29.30 -4.65
C ARG A 670 -56.80 27.87 -5.15
N PHE A 671 -56.01 27.60 -6.17
CA PHE A 671 -55.88 26.28 -6.77
C PHE A 671 -54.45 25.80 -6.64
N TYR A 672 -54.28 24.56 -6.18
CA TYR A 672 -53.02 23.91 -5.95
C TYR A 672 -52.83 22.78 -6.95
N VAL A 673 -51.60 22.59 -7.40
CA VAL A 673 -51.18 21.47 -8.23
C VAL A 673 -49.91 20.87 -7.64
N LYS A 674 -49.92 19.54 -7.45
CA LYS A 674 -48.71 18.78 -7.21
C LYS A 674 -48.56 17.68 -8.24
N ASP A 675 -47.34 17.27 -8.48
CA ASP A 675 -46.99 16.24 -9.44
C ASP A 675 -46.59 14.94 -8.72
N ALA A 676 -46.09 13.95 -9.47
CA ALA A 676 -45.69 12.65 -8.93
C ALA A 676 -44.35 12.67 -8.17
N PHE A 677 -43.56 13.75 -8.26
CA PHE A 677 -42.45 13.94 -7.32
C PHE A 677 -42.95 14.33 -5.93
N ASN A 678 -44.20 14.82 -5.83
CA ASN A 678 -44.88 15.16 -4.57
C ASN A 678 -44.09 16.17 -3.72
N CYS A 679 -43.38 17.08 -4.38
CA CYS A 679 -42.78 18.25 -3.77
C CYS A 679 -43.84 19.26 -3.33
N GLU A 680 -43.40 20.37 -2.73
CA GLU A 680 -44.31 21.46 -2.32
C GLU A 680 -45.21 21.86 -3.51
N PRO A 681 -46.54 21.82 -3.33
CA PRO A 681 -47.46 22.11 -4.42
C PRO A 681 -47.32 23.54 -4.92
N VAL A 682 -47.36 23.71 -6.25
CA VAL A 682 -47.51 25.04 -6.83
C VAL A 682 -48.96 25.50 -6.69
N SER A 683 -49.18 26.81 -6.53
CA SER A 683 -50.53 27.34 -6.40
C SER A 683 -50.74 28.64 -7.15
N VAL A 684 -51.99 28.87 -7.55
CA VAL A 684 -52.48 30.09 -8.18
C VAL A 684 -53.69 30.58 -7.39
N GLU A 685 -53.64 31.83 -6.96
CA GLU A 685 -54.76 32.54 -6.36
C GLU A 685 -55.37 33.50 -7.38
N MET A 686 -56.69 33.44 -7.54
CA MET A 686 -57.42 34.32 -8.44
C MET A 686 -58.79 34.65 -7.88
N THR A 687 -59.35 35.77 -8.33
CA THR A 687 -60.72 36.15 -7.97
C THR A 687 -61.67 35.67 -9.05
N ILE A 688 -62.65 34.85 -8.67
CA ILE A 688 -63.76 34.48 -9.53
C ILE A 688 -64.76 35.63 -9.56
N ILE A 689 -64.85 36.27 -10.72
CA ILE A 689 -65.77 37.39 -10.93
C ILE A 689 -67.19 36.88 -11.19
N ASN A 690 -68.17 37.68 -10.75
CA ASN A 690 -69.54 37.49 -11.17
C ASN A 690 -69.69 37.97 -12.62
N VAL A 691 -70.04 37.07 -13.55
CA VAL A 691 -70.32 37.45 -14.94
C VAL A 691 -71.82 37.59 -15.14
N ILE A 692 -72.28 38.80 -15.42
CA ILE A 692 -73.65 39.07 -15.84
C ILE A 692 -73.86 38.43 -17.21
N ASN A 693 -74.82 37.51 -17.33
CA ASN A 693 -75.13 36.79 -18.56
C ASN A 693 -76.41 37.30 -19.25
N ALA A 694 -76.94 38.46 -18.86
CA ALA A 694 -78.08 39.10 -19.51
C ALA A 694 -77.99 40.63 -19.42
N ILE A 695 -78.25 41.33 -20.53
CA ILE A 695 -78.38 42.79 -20.59
C ILE A 695 -79.70 43.19 -21.25
N THR A 696 -80.32 44.26 -20.74
CA THR A 696 -81.59 44.85 -21.21
C THR A 696 -81.42 46.34 -21.46
N PRO A 697 -80.79 46.77 -22.59
CA PRO A 697 -80.45 48.17 -22.83
C PRO A 697 -81.68 49.06 -23.17
N ASN A 698 -82.49 49.36 -22.15
CA ASN A 698 -83.73 50.16 -22.23
C ASN A 698 -83.61 51.54 -21.55
N GLY A 699 -82.48 51.82 -20.88
CA GLY A 699 -82.20 53.11 -20.25
C GLY A 699 -82.82 53.29 -18.87
N ASP A 700 -83.23 52.21 -18.20
CA ASP A 700 -83.71 52.23 -16.81
C ASP A 700 -82.58 52.14 -15.76
N HIS A 701 -81.32 52.10 -16.23
CA HIS A 701 -80.10 51.91 -15.45
C HIS A 701 -79.95 50.53 -14.79
N ILE A 702 -80.79 49.56 -15.15
CA ILE A 702 -80.77 48.19 -14.64
C ILE A 702 -80.37 47.24 -15.78
N ASN A 703 -79.22 46.59 -15.65
CA ASN A 703 -78.67 45.67 -16.68
C ASN A 703 -78.54 46.29 -18.08
N ASP A 704 -78.44 47.61 -18.19
CA ASP A 704 -78.27 48.31 -19.47
C ASP A 704 -76.92 48.01 -20.15
N LEU A 705 -75.91 47.65 -19.35
CA LEU A 705 -74.54 47.44 -19.78
C LEU A 705 -73.89 46.28 -19.05
N ILE A 706 -72.85 45.70 -19.66
CA ILE A 706 -71.89 44.83 -19.00
C ILE A 706 -70.53 45.51 -19.02
N SER A 707 -69.91 45.66 -17.84
CA SER A 707 -68.63 46.36 -17.69
C SER A 707 -67.63 45.52 -16.92
N TYR A 708 -66.40 45.50 -17.43
CA TYR A 708 -65.23 44.94 -16.74
C TYR A 708 -64.16 46.00 -16.49
N ALA A 709 -64.56 47.27 -16.38
CA ALA A 709 -63.66 48.40 -16.11
C ALA A 709 -62.82 48.17 -14.85
N ASP A 710 -63.42 47.58 -13.81
CA ASP A 710 -62.76 47.28 -12.53
C ASP A 710 -61.61 46.27 -12.67
N LEU A 711 -61.56 45.51 -13.77
CA LEU A 711 -60.47 44.58 -14.07
C LEU A 711 -59.35 45.21 -14.90
N ALA A 712 -59.44 46.50 -15.27
CA ALA A 712 -58.45 47.16 -16.14
C ALA A 712 -57.02 47.18 -15.57
N TYR A 713 -56.86 46.98 -14.26
CA TYR A 713 -55.54 46.81 -13.62
C TYR A 713 -54.90 45.44 -13.91
N LYS A 714 -55.66 44.46 -14.43
CA LYS A 714 -55.14 43.14 -14.80
C LYS A 714 -54.31 43.23 -16.08
N LYS A 715 -53.20 42.50 -16.10
CA LYS A 715 -52.28 42.47 -17.25
C LYS A 715 -52.93 41.75 -18.43
N ASP A 716 -52.78 42.31 -19.63
CA ASP A 716 -53.32 41.77 -20.88
C ASP A 716 -54.84 41.49 -20.84
N LEU A 717 -55.63 42.34 -20.15
CA LEU A 717 -57.09 42.23 -20.13
C LEU A 717 -57.65 42.33 -21.55
N SER A 718 -58.41 41.31 -21.94
CA SER A 718 -59.19 41.23 -23.16
C SER A 718 -60.64 40.92 -22.80
N PHE A 719 -61.57 41.64 -23.41
CA PHE A 719 -62.99 41.30 -23.38
C PHE A 719 -63.53 41.40 -24.81
N SER A 720 -64.16 40.35 -25.29
CA SER A 720 -64.76 40.32 -26.63
C SER A 720 -66.12 39.65 -26.60
N VAL A 721 -67.04 40.15 -27.42
CA VAL A 721 -68.36 39.55 -27.63
C VAL A 721 -68.52 39.21 -29.09
N TYR A 722 -69.16 38.07 -29.35
CA TYR A 722 -69.34 37.48 -30.67
C TYR A 722 -70.82 37.17 -30.93
N ASP A 723 -71.26 37.33 -32.17
CA ASP A 723 -72.58 36.88 -32.61
C ASP A 723 -72.64 35.36 -32.83
N ARG A 724 -73.84 34.87 -33.19
CA ARG A 724 -74.09 33.44 -33.48
C ARG A 724 -73.32 32.85 -34.66
N TYR A 725 -72.69 33.69 -35.47
CA TYR A 725 -71.87 33.29 -36.63
C TYR A 725 -70.37 33.38 -36.31
N GLY A 726 -70.00 33.80 -35.09
CA GLY A 726 -68.62 33.96 -34.65
C GLY A 726 -68.00 35.31 -35.04
N ASN A 727 -68.78 36.26 -35.56
CA ASN A 727 -68.25 37.60 -35.85
C ASN A 727 -68.05 38.36 -34.54
N ASN A 728 -66.89 39.04 -34.39
CA ASN A 728 -66.64 39.91 -33.24
C ASN A 728 -67.49 41.18 -33.36
N VAL A 729 -68.40 41.36 -32.40
CA VAL A 729 -69.37 42.47 -32.35
C VAL A 729 -69.05 43.47 -31.24
N PHE A 730 -68.08 43.15 -30.39
CA PHE A 730 -67.54 44.07 -29.41
C PHE A 730 -66.12 43.67 -29.01
N LYS A 731 -65.26 44.66 -28.87
CA LYS A 731 -63.95 44.51 -28.26
C LYS A 731 -63.76 45.58 -27.18
N GLY A 732 -63.55 45.13 -25.95
CA GLY A 732 -63.20 45.97 -24.82
C GLY A 732 -61.80 46.55 -24.99
N THR A 733 -61.68 47.83 -24.73
CA THR A 733 -60.44 48.61 -24.73
C THR A 733 -60.46 49.59 -23.58
N ALA A 734 -59.30 50.17 -23.23
CA ALA A 734 -59.24 51.24 -22.24
C ALA A 734 -60.13 52.45 -22.64
N PHE A 735 -60.31 52.72 -23.94
CA PHE A 735 -61.14 53.84 -24.41
C PHE A 735 -62.64 53.66 -24.17
N ASN A 736 -63.12 52.42 -24.17
CA ASN A 736 -64.54 52.11 -23.91
C ASN A 736 -64.76 51.49 -22.52
N ASN A 737 -63.77 51.62 -21.62
CA ASN A 737 -63.79 51.06 -20.27
C ASN A 737 -64.21 49.59 -20.22
N TYR A 738 -63.84 48.79 -21.24
CA TYR A 738 -64.26 47.38 -21.35
C TYR A 738 -65.77 47.17 -21.14
N THR A 739 -66.59 48.12 -21.62
CA THR A 739 -68.03 48.16 -21.36
C THR A 739 -68.81 47.98 -22.66
N TRP A 740 -69.73 47.02 -22.68
CA TRP A 740 -70.61 46.75 -23.81
C TRP A 740 -72.07 47.08 -23.46
N ASP A 741 -72.72 47.83 -24.34
CA ASP A 741 -74.09 48.36 -24.17
C ASP A 741 -75.11 47.70 -25.12
N GLY A 742 -74.75 46.55 -25.71
CA GLY A 742 -75.60 45.87 -26.69
C GLY A 742 -75.64 46.52 -28.08
N LYS A 743 -74.70 47.42 -28.40
CA LYS A 743 -74.57 48.02 -29.75
C LYS A 743 -73.35 47.50 -30.50
N PHE A 744 -73.43 47.55 -31.83
CA PHE A 744 -72.31 47.39 -32.75
C PHE A 744 -72.36 48.51 -33.80
N SER A 745 -71.25 49.24 -33.96
CA SER A 745 -71.17 50.41 -34.87
C SER A 745 -72.32 51.42 -34.65
N ASN A 746 -72.60 51.74 -33.38
CA ASN A 746 -73.70 52.61 -32.93
C ASN A 746 -75.13 52.15 -33.27
N LYS A 747 -75.32 50.94 -33.78
CA LYS A 747 -76.64 50.35 -34.01
C LYS A 747 -76.98 49.35 -32.91
N LYS A 748 -78.23 49.39 -32.42
CA LYS A 748 -78.75 48.37 -31.50
C LYS A 748 -78.64 47.00 -32.17
N MET A 749 -78.05 46.05 -31.47
CA MET A 749 -77.97 44.67 -31.93
C MET A 749 -79.30 43.95 -31.70
N LEU A 750 -79.56 42.87 -32.44
CA LEU A 750 -80.82 42.13 -32.31
C LEU A 750 -80.91 41.40 -30.97
N THR A 751 -82.14 41.24 -30.47
CA THR A 751 -82.39 40.36 -29.32
C THR A 751 -81.92 38.95 -29.64
N GLY A 752 -81.08 38.36 -28.77
CA GLY A 752 -80.52 37.04 -28.98
C GLY A 752 -79.40 36.68 -28.01
N THR A 753 -78.87 35.48 -28.18
CA THR A 753 -77.71 35.00 -27.43
C THR A 753 -76.43 35.39 -28.15
N TYR A 754 -75.51 35.99 -27.41
CA TYR A 754 -74.16 36.35 -27.82
C TYR A 754 -73.16 35.55 -27.00
N TRP A 755 -71.95 35.35 -27.50
CA TRP A 755 -70.89 34.63 -26.78
C TRP A 755 -69.81 35.60 -26.36
N TYR A 756 -69.26 35.42 -25.17
CA TYR A 756 -68.19 36.27 -24.69
C TYR A 756 -66.94 35.48 -24.39
N GLU A 757 -65.81 36.18 -24.52
CA GLU A 757 -64.51 35.75 -24.02
C GLU A 757 -63.90 36.90 -23.23
N ILE A 758 -63.54 36.65 -21.97
CA ILE A 758 -62.77 37.57 -21.15
C ILE A 758 -61.50 36.85 -20.74
N SER A 759 -60.34 37.49 -20.86
CA SER A 759 -59.08 36.87 -20.44
C SER A 759 -58.10 37.88 -19.90
N TRP A 760 -57.23 37.47 -18.98
CA TRP A 760 -56.11 38.27 -18.50
C TRP A 760 -55.00 37.35 -17.97
N LYS A 761 -53.84 37.93 -17.66
CA LYS A 761 -52.73 37.23 -17.01
C LYS A 761 -52.57 37.72 -15.57
N GLU A 762 -52.39 36.78 -14.64
CA GLU A 762 -52.05 37.12 -13.25
C GLU A 762 -50.52 37.41 -13.14
N PRO A 763 -50.09 38.67 -12.88
CA PRO A 763 -48.68 39.07 -12.99
C PRO A 763 -47.77 38.39 -11.97
N HIS A 764 -48.28 38.12 -10.77
CA HIS A 764 -47.53 37.50 -9.68
C HIS A 764 -47.44 35.97 -9.78
N LEU A 765 -48.05 35.37 -10.82
CA LEU A 765 -48.28 33.93 -10.91
C LEU A 765 -47.81 33.38 -12.27
N GLN A 766 -46.55 33.65 -12.60
CA GLN A 766 -45.89 33.22 -13.85
C GLN A 766 -46.66 33.56 -15.13
N ASN A 767 -47.44 34.65 -15.13
CA ASN A 767 -48.31 35.04 -16.25
C ASN A 767 -49.37 33.98 -16.62
N THR A 768 -49.86 33.20 -15.64
CA THR A 768 -50.97 32.24 -15.83
C THR A 768 -52.13 32.92 -16.52
N LEU A 769 -52.59 32.34 -17.64
CA LEU A 769 -53.73 32.86 -18.39
C LEU A 769 -55.03 32.43 -17.73
N VAL A 770 -55.82 33.40 -17.29
CA VAL A 770 -57.19 33.20 -16.84
C VAL A 770 -58.13 33.53 -17.98
N LYS A 771 -59.06 32.63 -18.29
CA LYS A 771 -60.01 32.79 -19.40
C LYS A 771 -61.42 32.43 -18.96
N TYR A 772 -62.35 33.33 -19.20
CA TYR A 772 -63.78 33.13 -19.04
C TYR A 772 -64.43 33.02 -20.41
N THR A 773 -65.31 32.04 -20.55
CA THR A 773 -66.17 31.93 -21.74
C THR A 773 -67.60 31.59 -21.34
N GLY A 774 -68.54 32.10 -22.12
CA GLY A 774 -69.95 31.86 -21.88
C GLY A 774 -70.82 32.59 -22.87
N TRP A 775 -72.06 32.83 -22.48
CA TRP A 775 -73.04 33.55 -23.29
C TRP A 775 -73.66 34.72 -22.53
N ILE A 776 -74.11 35.73 -23.27
CA ILE A 776 -74.86 36.89 -22.81
C ILE A 776 -76.19 36.91 -23.59
N LEU A 777 -77.31 36.97 -22.89
CA LEU A 777 -78.61 37.25 -23.47
C LEU A 777 -78.77 38.77 -23.63
N LEU A 778 -78.78 39.26 -24.86
CA LEU A 778 -79.20 40.63 -25.16
C LEU A 778 -80.70 40.62 -25.41
N LYS A 779 -81.47 41.37 -24.61
CA LYS A 779 -82.91 41.51 -24.80
C LYS A 779 -83.29 42.98 -24.92
N ASN A 780 -83.58 43.43 -26.14
CA ASN A 780 -84.20 44.73 -26.34
C ASN A 780 -85.66 44.66 -25.89
N THR A 781 -86.00 45.38 -24.83
CA THR A 781 -87.37 45.73 -24.48
C THR A 781 -87.68 47.08 -25.10
N ASN A 782 -88.86 47.21 -25.73
CA ASN A 782 -89.29 48.45 -26.36
C ASN A 782 -89.67 49.50 -25.33
#